data_AF-A0A9D9C119-F1
#
_entry.id   AF-A0A9D9C119-F1
#
_cell.length_a   1.000
_cell.length_b   1.000
_cell.length_c   1.000
_cell.angle_alpha   90.00
_cell.angle_beta   90.00
_cell.angle_gamma   90.00
#
_symmetry.space_group_name_H-M   'P 1'
#
loop_
_entity.id
_entity.type
_entity.pdbx_description
1 polymer ?
#
loop_
_entity_poly.entity_id
_entity_poly.type
_entity_poly.pdbx_seq_one_letter_code
_entity_poly.pdbx_strand_id
1 'polypeptide(L)'
;MADSPLLTPLEAYNREYKNMHKENVSMYFEGLVDKAGVDRDANKKTITDIAGKRKEIEELEKKKRGNGFLKFLLIFGLVVFSVATIVLWYFGITKQINIVIPIVATAALIGIYVLFIYLIRKVTGNMKEIAKKLAKLKAELDDLIKLSWEQMARLNKMYDWSMAASLAHKTVKLLELDDNFNPVRYEMLSKQYGLLDNKDTARSTAFVQSGSILGNPFLFSTFFIQDWGKKTYHGQLVISWVERYRDSNGNLRTRTRTQTLHASVTKPIPVYRKETKLIMGNEAAPNLSFSRLKSGAQGKSEKQIDNMVNKESKQLDKMAKKAVMKQTGYTRIGNNEFESLFGGEDRDNEMEFRLLFTPLAQQNFVKLIKSQEPYGDDFSFYKRKKINVIKSDHSQRFSYLCNPAMFISNSYEDAKIKFESYCNEYFQSMYYDFIPLLSIPLYQQYKSRDYIYQNSSPSNVTTYEHEVMANAFDQSALLHPNSKTQGIMKTSFNGRNLKADNVTITAHSFTTVERVEYVSVHGGDGLMHQVPVHWDEYLPVQKQTNMEVKEERTNRSDFIDHANDADFTSFLDSASLKGLFSYQRGLLAVLLKDEVNPTTLNNFSNCLTSFERPLDETLSDFDDSELKNKLFKDDVLNQTIDIVKDIDKSNK
;
A
#
# COMPACT_ATOMS: atom_id res chain seq x y z
N MET A 1 9.68 -20.84 -38.74
CA MET A 1 8.84 -19.90 -37.97
C MET A 1 9.33 -19.98 -36.54
N ALA A 2 10.24 -19.10 -36.14
CA ALA A 2 10.75 -19.11 -34.76
C ALA A 2 9.61 -18.68 -33.84
N ASP A 3 9.31 -19.48 -32.82
CA ASP A 3 8.30 -19.20 -31.80
C ASP A 3 8.53 -17.81 -31.22
N SER A 4 7.67 -16.85 -31.56
CA SER A 4 7.65 -15.57 -30.87
C SER A 4 7.30 -15.85 -29.40
N PRO A 5 8.13 -15.45 -28.41
CA PRO A 5 7.87 -15.66 -26.99
C PRO A 5 6.47 -15.20 -26.54
N LEU A 6 5.84 -14.31 -27.31
CA LEU A 6 4.51 -13.77 -27.04
C LEU A 6 3.36 -14.76 -27.27
N LEU A 7 3.53 -15.80 -28.10
CA LEU A 7 2.43 -16.74 -28.37
C LEU A 7 2.12 -17.64 -27.19
N THR A 8 3.07 -17.82 -26.26
CA THR A 8 2.90 -18.52 -24.99
C THR A 8 3.38 -17.62 -23.84
N PRO A 9 2.64 -16.54 -23.52
CA PRO A 9 3.13 -15.47 -22.63
C PRO A 9 3.48 -15.94 -21.22
N LEU A 10 2.74 -16.92 -20.68
CA LEU A 10 3.05 -17.53 -19.39
C LEU A 10 4.40 -18.27 -19.39
N GLU A 11 4.71 -18.98 -20.46
CA GLU A 11 5.97 -19.71 -20.59
C GLU A 11 7.13 -18.74 -20.80
N ALA A 12 6.94 -17.68 -21.59
CA ALA A 12 7.95 -16.63 -21.77
C ALA A 12 8.30 -15.92 -20.48
N TYR A 13 7.31 -15.61 -19.62
CA TYR A 13 7.59 -15.07 -18.29
C TYR A 13 8.48 -15.99 -17.48
N ASN A 14 8.08 -17.27 -17.37
CA ASN A 14 8.75 -18.23 -16.50
C ASN A 14 10.15 -18.62 -16.99
N ARG A 15 10.36 -18.69 -18.31
CA ARG A 15 11.62 -19.13 -18.92
C ARG A 15 12.63 -17.99 -19.10
N GLU A 16 12.16 -16.79 -19.39
CA GLU A 16 13.01 -15.69 -19.87
C GLU A 16 12.82 -14.42 -19.04
N TYR A 17 11.62 -13.82 -19.06
CA TYR A 17 11.46 -12.45 -18.56
C TYR A 17 11.65 -12.32 -17.05
N LYS A 18 11.31 -13.33 -16.26
CA LYS A 18 11.49 -13.28 -14.79
C LYS A 18 12.96 -13.09 -14.40
N ASN A 19 13.86 -13.88 -14.96
CA ASN A 19 15.28 -13.82 -14.63
C ASN A 19 15.94 -12.59 -15.25
N MET A 20 15.60 -12.29 -16.51
CA MET A 20 16.12 -11.11 -17.20
C MET A 20 15.70 -9.81 -16.51
N HIS A 21 14.46 -9.73 -16.00
CA HIS A 21 14.02 -8.57 -15.22
C HIS A 21 14.82 -8.43 -13.92
N LYS A 22 15.00 -9.53 -13.19
CA LYS A 22 15.78 -9.53 -11.95
C LYS A 22 17.22 -9.04 -12.17
N GLU A 23 17.87 -9.49 -13.25
CA GLU A 23 19.20 -9.02 -13.64
C GLU A 23 19.20 -7.52 -13.99
N ASN A 24 18.24 -7.07 -14.81
CA ASN A 24 18.09 -5.65 -15.16
C ASN A 24 17.91 -4.75 -13.93
N VAL A 25 17.08 -5.18 -12.97
CA VAL A 25 16.81 -4.45 -11.72
C VAL A 25 18.07 -4.34 -10.88
N SER A 26 18.80 -5.46 -10.69
CA SER A 26 20.02 -5.47 -9.88
C SER A 26 21.11 -4.59 -10.52
N MET A 27 21.33 -4.73 -11.84
CA MET A 27 22.27 -3.88 -12.59
C MET A 27 21.93 -2.40 -12.50
N TYR A 28 20.64 -2.06 -12.61
CA TYR A 28 20.20 -0.66 -12.51
C TYR A 28 20.41 -0.09 -11.11
N PHE A 29 20.10 -0.86 -10.07
CA PHE A 29 20.34 -0.44 -8.69
C PHE A 29 21.83 -0.22 -8.43
N GLU A 30 22.71 -1.14 -8.85
CA GLU A 30 24.16 -0.95 -8.71
C GLU A 30 24.64 0.27 -9.52
N GLY A 31 24.07 0.50 -10.70
CA GLY A 31 24.33 1.72 -11.47
C GLY A 31 23.95 3.00 -10.71
N LEU A 32 22.83 3.01 -9.98
CA LEU A 32 22.45 4.15 -9.12
C LEU A 32 23.42 4.33 -7.95
N VAL A 33 23.84 3.23 -7.32
CA VAL A 33 24.80 3.22 -6.19
C VAL A 33 26.14 3.82 -6.63
N ASP A 34 26.63 3.40 -7.80
CA ASP A 34 27.88 3.89 -8.40
C ASP A 34 27.75 5.38 -8.78
N LYS A 35 26.64 5.80 -9.40
CA LYS A 35 26.36 7.21 -9.72
C LYS A 35 26.25 8.07 -8.46
N ALA A 36 25.68 7.55 -7.38
CA ALA A 36 25.56 8.24 -6.10
C ALA A 36 26.91 8.34 -5.36
N GLY A 37 27.88 7.48 -5.69
CA GLY A 37 29.18 7.40 -5.04
C GLY A 37 29.10 6.83 -3.62
N VAL A 38 28.21 5.86 -3.37
CA VAL A 38 28.03 5.25 -2.04
C VAL A 38 29.15 4.25 -1.76
N ASP A 39 29.88 4.44 -0.66
CA ASP A 39 30.83 3.47 -0.12
C ASP A 39 30.07 2.38 0.67
N ARG A 40 29.93 1.21 0.04
CA ARG A 40 29.15 0.07 0.54
C ARG A 40 29.74 -0.49 1.84
N ASP A 41 31.07 -0.63 1.90
CA ASP A 41 31.76 -1.19 3.06
C ASP A 41 31.75 -0.22 4.25
N ALA A 42 31.93 1.07 3.99
CA ALA A 42 31.81 2.10 5.03
C ALA A 42 30.39 2.17 5.60
N ASN A 43 29.36 2.09 4.77
CA ASN A 43 27.97 2.05 5.24
C ASN A 43 27.68 0.78 6.06
N LYS A 44 28.08 -0.39 5.55
CA LYS A 44 27.91 -1.67 6.26
C LYS A 44 28.59 -1.68 7.63
N LYS A 45 29.79 -1.11 7.72
CA LYS A 45 30.50 -0.93 9.00
C LYS A 45 29.72 -0.01 9.94
N THR A 46 29.27 1.14 9.44
CA THR A 46 28.49 2.12 10.24
C THR A 46 27.20 1.49 10.79
N ILE A 47 26.47 0.73 9.97
CA ILE A 47 25.26 0.00 10.40
C ILE A 47 25.59 -1.08 11.44
N THR A 48 26.70 -1.78 11.29
CA THR A 48 27.17 -2.78 12.27
C THR A 48 27.51 -2.12 13.61
N ASP A 49 28.18 -0.97 13.60
CA ASP A 49 28.52 -0.20 14.79
C ASP A 49 27.26 0.32 15.50
N ILE A 50 26.24 0.77 14.75
CA ILE A 50 24.92 1.14 15.29
C ILE A 50 24.29 -0.05 16.01
N ALA A 51 24.27 -1.23 15.38
CA ALA A 51 23.70 -2.43 15.99
C ALA A 51 24.45 -2.82 17.27
N GLY A 52 25.78 -2.72 17.27
CA GLY A 52 26.63 -2.93 18.44
C GLY A 52 26.31 -1.97 19.58
N LYS A 53 26.26 -0.66 19.31
CA LYS A 53 25.93 0.36 20.33
C LYS A 53 24.51 0.20 20.90
N ARG A 54 23.53 -0.16 20.07
CA ARG A 54 22.16 -0.45 20.53
C ARG A 54 22.14 -1.58 21.56
N LYS A 55 22.89 -2.66 21.31
CA LYS A 55 23.04 -3.77 22.27
C LYS A 55 23.70 -3.32 23.57
N GLU A 56 24.80 -2.55 23.49
CA GLU A 56 25.49 -2.03 24.69
C GLU A 56 24.57 -1.13 25.54
N ILE A 57 23.81 -0.25 24.88
CA ILE A 57 22.82 0.60 25.54
C ILE A 57 21.75 -0.26 26.24
N GLU A 58 21.22 -1.27 25.56
CA GLU A 58 20.19 -2.16 26.12
C GLU A 58 20.71 -2.90 27.38
N GLU A 59 21.93 -3.42 27.32
CA GLU A 59 22.58 -4.07 28.47
C GLU A 59 22.80 -3.12 29.65
N LEU A 60 23.25 -1.89 29.38
CA LEU A 60 23.42 -0.87 30.42
C LEU A 60 22.08 -0.40 31.01
N GLU A 61 21.02 -0.32 30.20
CA GLU A 61 19.67 -0.02 30.69
C GLU A 61 19.11 -1.16 31.54
N LYS A 62 19.37 -2.43 31.20
CA LYS A 62 19.06 -3.59 32.04
C LYS A 62 19.82 -3.51 33.38
N LYS A 63 21.13 -3.24 33.35
CA LYS A 63 21.96 -3.06 34.56
C LYS A 63 21.45 -1.89 35.43
N LYS A 64 21.08 -0.76 34.81
CA LYS A 64 20.50 0.40 35.51
C LYS A 64 19.18 0.05 36.21
N ARG A 65 18.30 -0.70 35.54
CA ARG A 65 17.05 -1.20 36.12
C ARG A 65 17.30 -2.14 37.30
N GLY A 66 18.24 -3.08 37.16
CA GLY A 66 18.65 -3.97 38.24
C GLY A 66 19.19 -3.22 39.48
N ASN A 67 20.05 -2.22 39.27
CA ASN A 67 20.54 -1.37 40.35
C ASN A 67 19.43 -0.52 40.98
N GLY A 68 18.45 -0.07 40.19
CA GLY A 68 17.26 0.61 40.71
C GLY A 68 16.42 -0.30 41.61
N PHE A 69 16.21 -1.55 41.20
CA PHE A 69 15.53 -2.56 42.01
C PHE A 69 16.30 -2.89 43.30
N LEU A 70 17.61 -3.07 43.22
CA LEU A 70 18.46 -3.29 44.40
C LEU A 70 18.39 -2.10 45.37
N LYS A 71 18.42 -0.86 44.87
CA LYS A 71 18.26 0.34 45.69
C LYS A 71 16.90 0.35 46.40
N PHE A 72 15.83 0.00 45.69
CA PHE A 72 14.50 -0.14 46.29
C PHE A 72 14.47 -1.19 47.41
N LEU A 73 15.06 -2.37 47.18
CA LEU A 73 15.15 -3.44 48.17
C LEU A 73 15.97 -3.02 49.41
N LEU A 74 17.08 -2.31 49.22
CA LEU A 74 17.89 -1.78 50.32
C LEU A 74 17.12 -0.74 51.15
N ILE A 75 16.34 0.14 50.51
CA ILE A 75 15.50 1.12 51.21
C ILE A 75 14.37 0.41 51.96
N PHE A 76 13.72 -0.57 51.33
CA PHE A 76 12.67 -1.37 51.95
C PHE A 76 13.21 -2.13 53.18
N GLY A 77 14.38 -2.77 53.06
CA GLY A 77 15.07 -3.42 54.16
C GLY A 77 15.37 -2.48 55.33
N LEU A 78 15.89 -1.27 55.03
CA LEU A 78 16.13 -0.23 56.04
C LEU A 78 14.85 0.13 56.82
N VAL A 79 13.72 0.26 56.12
CA VAL A 79 12.41 0.55 56.75
C VAL A 79 11.96 -0.61 57.65
N VAL A 80 12.05 -1.86 57.17
CA VAL A 80 11.68 -3.05 57.94
C VAL A 80 12.53 -3.18 59.21
N PHE A 81 13.85 -2.98 59.12
CA PHE A 81 14.75 -3.00 60.29
C PHE A 81 14.41 -1.88 61.28
N SER A 82 14.02 -0.70 60.80
CA SER A 82 13.60 0.42 61.66
C SER A 82 12.34 0.08 62.44
N VAL A 83 11.34 -0.51 61.78
CA VAL A 83 10.08 -0.95 62.42
C VAL A 83 10.35 -2.06 63.44
N ALA A 84 11.18 -3.05 63.11
CA ALA A 84 11.54 -4.13 64.02
C ALA A 84 12.23 -3.61 65.30
N THR A 85 13.09 -2.60 65.17
CA THR A 85 13.76 -1.95 66.31
C THR A 85 12.76 -1.27 67.23
N ILE A 86 11.78 -0.55 66.68
CA ILE A 86 10.71 0.11 67.44
C ILE A 86 9.86 -0.93 68.19
N VAL A 87 9.52 -2.04 67.52
CA VAL A 87 8.74 -3.14 68.13
C VAL A 87 9.51 -3.80 69.28
N LEU A 88 10.81 -4.07 69.12
CA LEU A 88 11.66 -4.62 70.19
C LEU A 88 11.72 -3.70 71.41
N TRP A 89 11.85 -2.39 71.20
CA TRP A 89 11.81 -1.39 72.27
C TRP A 89 10.45 -1.35 72.98
N TYR A 90 9.35 -1.41 72.21
CA TYR A 90 8.00 -1.47 72.77
C TYR A 90 7.80 -2.69 73.69
N PHE A 91 8.25 -3.88 73.27
CA PHE A 91 8.18 -5.09 74.10
C PHE A 91 9.10 -5.03 75.33
N GLY A 92 10.31 -4.48 75.21
CA GLY A 92 11.24 -4.32 76.34
C GLY A 92 10.69 -3.43 77.45
N ILE A 93 10.02 -2.33 77.10
CA ILE A 93 9.43 -1.38 78.06
C ILE A 93 8.14 -1.95 78.69
N THR A 94 7.27 -2.59 77.91
CA THR A 94 5.93 -2.99 78.35
C THR A 94 5.87 -4.35 79.05
N LYS A 95 6.82 -5.26 78.82
CA LYS A 95 6.79 -6.65 79.32
C LYS A 95 7.80 -6.98 80.44
N GLN A 96 8.49 -5.98 81.02
CA GLN A 96 9.53 -6.17 82.06
C GLN A 96 10.62 -7.21 81.68
N ILE A 97 10.99 -7.26 80.40
CA ILE A 97 12.15 -8.03 79.94
C ILE A 97 13.42 -7.25 80.31
N ASN A 98 14.49 -7.93 80.70
CA ASN A 98 15.76 -7.32 81.08
C ASN A 98 16.24 -6.31 80.00
N ILE A 99 16.32 -5.02 80.38
CA ILE A 99 16.60 -3.86 79.51
C ILE A 99 17.97 -3.97 78.82
N VAL A 100 18.87 -4.83 79.30
CA VAL A 100 20.16 -5.10 78.68
C VAL A 100 20.01 -5.69 77.26
N ILE A 101 18.99 -6.51 77.01
CA ILE A 101 18.76 -7.17 75.70
C ILE A 101 18.45 -6.15 74.58
N PRO A 102 17.48 -5.22 74.73
CA PRO A 102 17.21 -4.21 73.71
C PRO A 102 18.37 -3.22 73.52
N ILE A 103 19.16 -2.91 74.56
CA ILE A 103 20.35 -2.04 74.43
C ILE A 103 21.43 -2.70 73.57
N VAL A 104 21.77 -3.96 73.86
CA VAL A 104 22.77 -4.73 73.08
C VAL A 104 22.30 -4.94 71.64
N ALA A 105 21.01 -5.22 71.43
CA ALA A 105 20.42 -5.33 70.10
C ALA A 105 20.49 -4.00 69.33
N THR A 106 20.25 -2.86 69.99
CA THR A 106 20.33 -1.53 69.37
C THR A 106 21.77 -1.18 68.96
N ALA A 107 22.76 -1.52 69.78
CA ALA A 107 24.17 -1.33 69.44
C ALA A 107 24.59 -2.14 68.19
N ALA A 108 24.10 -3.39 68.07
CA ALA A 108 24.32 -4.22 66.88
C ALA A 108 23.59 -3.67 65.62
N LEU A 109 22.39 -3.11 65.79
CA LEU A 109 21.58 -2.55 64.71
C LEU A 109 22.15 -1.26 64.11
N ILE A 110 22.89 -0.46 64.89
CA ILE A 110 23.59 0.73 64.37
C ILE A 110 24.60 0.36 63.29
N GLY A 111 25.37 -0.73 63.48
CA GLY A 111 26.31 -1.22 62.48
C GLY A 111 25.62 -1.64 61.18
N ILE A 112 24.45 -2.27 61.29
CA ILE A 112 23.61 -2.65 60.14
C ILE A 112 23.09 -1.40 59.43
N TYR A 113 22.65 -0.38 60.16
CA TYR A 113 22.14 0.87 59.59
C TYR A 113 23.22 1.61 58.78
N VAL A 114 24.44 1.72 59.33
CA VAL A 114 25.59 2.30 58.64
C VAL A 114 25.92 1.52 57.36
N LEU A 115 25.84 0.18 57.41
CA LEU A 115 26.04 -0.68 56.25
C LEU A 115 25.00 -0.45 55.15
N PHE A 116 23.70 -0.38 55.49
CA PHE A 116 22.64 -0.08 54.51
C PHE A 116 22.84 1.28 53.85
N ILE A 117 23.15 2.33 54.63
CA ILE A 117 23.41 3.68 54.09
C ILE A 117 24.62 3.67 53.14
N TYR A 118 25.70 2.97 53.52
CA TYR A 118 26.88 2.80 52.66
C TYR A 118 26.52 2.09 51.34
N LEU A 119 25.77 0.99 51.40
CA LEU A 119 25.33 0.24 50.21
C LEU A 119 24.41 1.09 49.32
N ILE A 120 23.46 1.85 49.89
CA ILE A 120 22.59 2.76 49.13
C ILE A 120 23.40 3.84 48.43
N ARG A 121 24.41 4.43 49.11
CA ARG A 121 25.32 5.41 48.50
C ARG A 121 26.13 4.80 47.36
N LYS A 122 26.67 3.59 47.54
CA LYS A 122 27.42 2.85 46.51
C LYS A 122 26.57 2.55 45.28
N VAL A 123 25.35 2.02 45.48
CA VAL A 123 24.41 1.75 44.37
C VAL A 123 24.00 3.03 43.66
N THR A 124 23.75 4.11 44.40
CA THR A 124 23.41 5.42 43.81
C THR A 124 24.58 6.00 43.01
N GLY A 125 25.83 5.84 43.47
CA GLY A 125 27.04 6.20 42.73
C GLY A 125 27.16 5.43 41.41
N ASN A 126 27.04 4.10 41.47
CA ASN A 126 27.06 3.24 40.28
C ASN A 126 25.96 3.61 39.27
N MET A 127 24.75 3.94 39.74
CA MET A 127 23.67 4.39 38.86
C MET A 127 23.98 5.72 38.16
N LYS A 128 24.66 6.66 38.83
CA LYS A 128 25.10 7.92 38.21
C LYS A 128 26.16 7.67 37.13
N GLU A 129 27.10 6.76 37.36
CA GLU A 129 28.10 6.38 36.35
C GLU A 129 27.46 5.71 35.13
N ILE A 130 26.53 4.76 35.35
CA ILE A 130 25.77 4.13 34.27
C ILE A 130 24.97 5.18 33.49
N ALA A 131 24.35 6.16 34.16
CA ALA A 131 23.63 7.23 33.50
C ALA A 131 24.54 8.11 32.62
N LYS A 132 25.74 8.45 33.09
CA LYS A 132 26.74 9.18 32.30
C LYS A 132 27.19 8.37 31.07
N LYS A 133 27.48 7.08 31.24
CA LYS A 133 27.85 6.18 30.13
C LYS A 133 26.72 6.05 29.10
N LEU A 134 25.49 5.88 29.55
CA LEU A 134 24.31 5.84 28.68
C LEU A 134 24.14 7.14 27.89
N ALA A 135 24.31 8.31 28.52
CA ALA A 135 24.21 9.59 27.82
C ALA A 135 25.27 9.70 26.71
N LYS A 136 26.51 9.31 27.01
CA LYS A 136 27.60 9.29 26.03
C LYS A 136 27.32 8.33 24.87
N LEU A 137 26.92 7.09 25.17
CA LEU A 137 26.63 6.09 24.13
C LEU A 137 25.44 6.47 23.26
N LYS A 138 24.42 7.14 23.83
CA LYS A 138 23.28 7.65 23.06
C LYS A 138 23.70 8.77 22.11
N ALA A 139 24.53 9.71 22.56
CA ALA A 139 25.09 10.73 21.68
C ALA A 139 25.92 10.13 20.53
N GLU A 140 26.80 9.18 20.84
CA GLU A 140 27.59 8.48 19.81
C GLU A 140 26.72 7.64 18.86
N LEU A 141 25.61 7.08 19.35
CA LEU A 141 24.64 6.39 18.51
C LEU A 141 23.94 7.37 17.56
N ASP A 142 23.53 8.54 18.04
CA ASP A 142 22.88 9.57 17.24
C ASP A 142 23.83 10.08 16.13
N ASP A 143 25.12 10.26 16.44
CA ASP A 143 26.15 10.63 15.46
C ASP A 143 26.31 9.56 14.37
N LEU A 144 26.35 8.28 14.74
CA LEU A 144 26.41 7.18 13.76
C LEU A 144 25.15 7.08 12.91
N ILE A 145 23.97 7.32 13.50
CA ILE A 145 22.71 7.34 12.75
C ILE A 145 22.74 8.48 11.73
N LYS A 146 23.18 9.68 12.13
CA LYS A 146 23.33 10.81 11.21
C LYS A 146 24.31 10.49 10.08
N LEU A 147 25.47 9.92 10.41
CA LEU A 147 26.46 9.51 9.42
C LEU A 147 25.90 8.49 8.41
N SER A 148 25.13 7.49 8.88
CA SER A 148 24.53 6.51 7.96
C SER A 148 23.50 7.12 7.02
N TRP A 149 22.76 8.15 7.45
CA TRP A 149 21.89 8.93 6.57
C TRP A 149 22.67 9.78 5.57
N GLU A 150 23.76 10.42 6.00
CA GLU A 150 24.63 11.23 5.13
C GLU A 150 25.27 10.36 4.03
N GLN A 151 25.75 9.16 4.38
CA GLN A 151 26.31 8.19 3.43
C GLN A 151 25.31 7.80 2.32
N MET A 152 24.03 7.69 2.65
CA MET A 152 22.97 7.26 1.71
C MET A 152 22.21 8.42 1.07
N ALA A 153 22.47 9.67 1.47
CA ALA A 153 21.67 10.84 1.09
C ALA A 153 21.57 11.04 -0.43
N ARG A 154 22.69 10.87 -1.15
CA ARG A 154 22.74 11.02 -2.61
C ARG A 154 21.89 9.94 -3.29
N LEU A 155 22.03 8.68 -2.90
CA LEU A 155 21.22 7.59 -3.46
C LEU A 155 19.73 7.80 -3.17
N ASN A 156 19.38 8.18 -1.94
CA ASN A 156 17.99 8.45 -1.53
C ASN A 156 17.33 9.58 -2.34
N LYS A 157 18.13 10.51 -2.88
CA LYS A 157 17.64 11.58 -3.74
C LYS A 157 17.40 11.12 -5.18
N MET A 158 18.18 10.17 -5.68
CA MET A 158 18.14 9.69 -7.07
C MET A 158 16.89 8.88 -7.41
N TYR A 159 16.20 8.29 -6.43
CA TYR A 159 14.98 7.52 -6.68
C TYR A 159 13.88 8.35 -7.34
N ASP A 160 13.21 7.79 -8.35
CA ASP A 160 12.16 8.43 -9.14
C ASP A 160 10.95 7.49 -9.35
N TRP A 161 9.77 8.06 -9.59
CA TRP A 161 8.52 7.33 -9.81
C TRP A 161 8.53 6.47 -11.09
N SER A 162 9.32 6.86 -12.09
CA SER A 162 9.38 6.18 -13.39
C SER A 162 10.21 4.90 -13.39
N MET A 163 11.06 4.68 -12.38
CA MET A 163 12.11 3.64 -12.41
C MET A 163 11.58 2.22 -12.68
N ALA A 164 10.52 1.81 -11.97
CA ALA A 164 9.96 0.48 -12.13
C ALA A 164 9.33 0.28 -13.53
N ALA A 165 8.66 1.32 -14.05
CA ALA A 165 8.10 1.34 -15.40
C ALA A 165 9.22 1.24 -16.46
N SER A 166 10.30 2.03 -16.34
CA SER A 166 11.43 1.96 -17.26
C SER A 166 12.11 0.58 -17.24
N LEU A 167 12.26 -0.04 -16.07
CA LEU A 167 12.83 -1.40 -15.96
C LEU A 167 11.95 -2.47 -16.61
N ALA A 168 10.63 -2.34 -16.49
CA ALA A 168 9.67 -3.16 -17.21
C ALA A 168 9.81 -3.01 -18.73
N HIS A 169 9.90 -1.78 -19.24
CA HIS A 169 10.15 -1.50 -20.66
C HIS A 169 11.49 -2.09 -21.14
N LYS A 170 12.57 -1.94 -20.36
CA LYS A 170 13.88 -2.55 -20.65
C LYS A 170 13.78 -4.06 -20.83
N THR A 171 12.92 -4.69 -20.03
CA THR A 171 12.74 -6.15 -20.03
C THR A 171 11.87 -6.60 -21.20
N VAL A 172 10.75 -5.92 -21.45
CA VAL A 172 9.84 -6.27 -22.55
C VAL A 172 9.77 -5.11 -23.51
N LYS A 173 10.68 -5.08 -24.50
CA LYS A 173 10.81 -3.96 -25.46
C LYS A 173 9.53 -3.62 -26.23
N LEU A 174 8.58 -4.55 -26.28
CA LEU A 174 7.29 -4.40 -26.97
C LEU A 174 6.24 -3.67 -26.12
N LEU A 175 6.53 -3.48 -24.83
CA LEU A 175 5.74 -2.74 -23.86
C LEU A 175 6.34 -1.35 -23.72
N GLU A 176 5.74 -0.35 -24.33
CA GLU A 176 6.06 1.06 -24.16
C GLU A 176 5.23 1.63 -23.02
N LEU A 177 5.85 2.42 -22.14
CA LEU A 177 5.19 3.08 -21.01
C LEU A 177 5.39 4.58 -21.17
N ASP A 178 4.29 5.33 -21.17
CA ASP A 178 4.31 6.78 -21.26
C ASP A 178 4.70 7.38 -19.88
N ASP A 179 5.35 8.55 -19.82
CA ASP A 179 5.70 9.17 -18.53
C ASP A 179 4.45 9.52 -17.69
N ASN A 180 3.40 9.98 -18.36
CA ASN A 180 2.10 10.30 -17.81
C ASN A 180 1.01 9.92 -18.82
N PHE A 181 -0.25 9.87 -18.36
CA PHE A 181 -1.37 9.67 -19.27
C PHE A 181 -1.66 10.94 -20.05
N ASN A 182 -0.98 11.08 -21.19
CA ASN A 182 -1.03 12.27 -22.01
C ASN A 182 -2.37 12.42 -22.78
N PRO A 183 -2.76 13.65 -23.17
CA PRO A 183 -4.02 13.91 -23.86
C PRO A 183 -4.18 13.17 -25.20
N VAL A 184 -3.07 12.95 -25.91
CA VAL A 184 -3.00 12.27 -27.21
C VAL A 184 -3.46 10.81 -27.08
N ARG A 185 -2.92 10.08 -26.10
CA ARG A 185 -3.29 8.71 -25.77
C ARG A 185 -4.72 8.63 -25.25
N TYR A 186 -5.14 9.59 -24.42
CA TYR A 186 -6.50 9.67 -23.91
C TYR A 186 -7.52 9.85 -25.03
N GLU A 187 -7.26 10.76 -25.98
CA GLU A 187 -8.13 10.99 -27.13
C GLU A 187 -8.28 9.72 -27.98
N MET A 188 -7.17 9.02 -28.23
CA MET A 188 -7.19 7.75 -28.94
C MET A 188 -8.05 6.71 -28.21
N LEU A 189 -7.80 6.48 -26.91
CA LEU A 189 -8.59 5.53 -26.11
C LEU A 189 -10.07 5.91 -26.04
N SER A 190 -10.39 7.19 -25.89
CA SER A 190 -11.77 7.67 -25.76
C SER A 190 -12.52 7.62 -27.09
N LYS A 191 -12.00 8.28 -28.14
CA LYS A 191 -12.71 8.46 -29.41
C LYS A 191 -12.70 7.19 -30.28
N GLN A 192 -11.60 6.45 -30.33
CA GLN A 192 -11.49 5.27 -31.20
C GLN A 192 -11.99 3.98 -30.56
N TYR A 193 -11.72 3.81 -29.25
CA TYR A 193 -11.99 2.58 -28.53
C TYR A 193 -13.20 2.69 -27.59
N GLY A 194 -13.59 3.89 -27.15
CA GLY A 194 -14.75 4.13 -26.30
C GLY A 194 -14.44 4.15 -24.80
N LEU A 195 -13.24 4.55 -24.40
CA LEU A 195 -12.92 4.84 -23.00
C LEU A 195 -13.81 5.99 -22.49
N LEU A 196 -14.48 5.75 -21.36
CA LEU A 196 -15.38 6.72 -20.74
C LEU A 196 -14.70 7.41 -19.56
N ASP A 197 -14.99 8.70 -19.40
CA ASP A 197 -14.57 9.46 -18.22
C ASP A 197 -15.17 8.93 -16.93
N ASN A 198 -14.40 9.07 -15.86
CA ASN A 198 -14.88 8.83 -14.51
C ASN A 198 -15.77 9.99 -14.02
N LYS A 199 -17.08 9.91 -14.27
CA LYS A 199 -18.06 10.90 -13.80
C LYS A 199 -18.67 10.59 -12.42
N ASP A 200 -18.33 9.45 -11.83
CA ASP A 200 -18.86 9.00 -10.54
C ASP A 200 -18.23 9.80 -9.40
N THR A 201 -19.05 10.47 -8.58
CA THR A 201 -18.60 11.29 -7.44
C THR A 201 -18.13 10.45 -6.26
N ALA A 202 -18.47 9.16 -6.22
CA ALA A 202 -17.98 8.21 -5.23
C ALA A 202 -16.65 7.56 -5.65
N ARG A 203 -16.07 7.96 -6.79
CA ARG A 203 -14.83 7.40 -7.32
C ARG A 203 -13.86 8.48 -7.79
N SER A 204 -12.62 8.43 -7.33
CA SER A 204 -11.50 9.23 -7.87
C SER A 204 -10.39 8.32 -8.42
N THR A 205 -9.63 8.82 -9.38
CA THR A 205 -8.44 8.16 -9.92
C THR A 205 -7.27 8.45 -8.99
N ALA A 206 -6.76 7.41 -8.33
CA ALA A 206 -5.64 7.51 -7.38
C ALA A 206 -4.28 7.24 -8.03
N PHE A 207 -4.25 6.47 -9.12
CA PHE A 207 -3.06 6.24 -9.93
C PHE A 207 -3.47 5.91 -11.37
N VAL A 208 -2.66 6.33 -12.33
CA VAL A 208 -2.82 5.98 -13.74
C VAL A 208 -1.45 5.79 -14.39
N GLN A 209 -1.35 4.84 -15.32
CA GLN A 209 -0.16 4.62 -16.14
C GLN A 209 -0.61 4.17 -17.52
N SER A 210 -0.28 4.93 -18.56
CA SER A 210 -0.60 4.57 -19.94
C SER A 210 0.62 4.03 -20.68
N GLY A 211 0.36 3.47 -21.85
CA GLY A 211 1.40 3.01 -22.75
C GLY A 211 0.84 2.30 -23.98
N SER A 212 1.73 1.65 -24.72
CA SER A 212 1.40 0.77 -25.83
C SER A 212 1.98 -0.61 -25.62
N ILE A 213 1.24 -1.66 -25.95
CA ILE A 213 1.80 -3.01 -26.10
C ILE A 213 1.48 -3.52 -27.50
N LEU A 214 2.51 -3.83 -28.29
CA LEU A 214 2.35 -4.20 -29.70
C LEU A 214 1.57 -3.13 -30.51
N GLY A 215 1.78 -1.85 -30.17
CA GLY A 215 1.05 -0.71 -30.73
C GLY A 215 -0.33 -0.47 -30.12
N ASN A 216 -0.94 -1.45 -29.46
CA ASN A 216 -2.27 -1.27 -28.86
C ASN A 216 -2.19 -0.44 -27.57
N PRO A 217 -3.02 0.60 -27.41
CA PRO A 217 -2.99 1.43 -26.22
C PRO A 217 -3.55 0.70 -25.02
N PHE A 218 -2.94 0.93 -23.86
CA PHE A 218 -3.48 0.50 -22.59
C PHE A 218 -3.40 1.59 -21.53
N LEU A 219 -4.14 1.35 -20.45
CA LEU A 219 -4.24 2.18 -19.27
C LEU A 219 -4.36 1.30 -18.04
N PHE A 220 -3.34 1.30 -17.18
CA PHE A 220 -3.49 0.88 -15.80
C PHE A 220 -4.14 2.01 -15.02
N SER A 221 -5.20 1.71 -14.27
CA SER A 221 -5.88 2.70 -13.43
C SER A 221 -6.20 2.11 -12.08
N THR A 222 -5.80 2.80 -11.01
CA THR A 222 -6.25 2.53 -9.65
C THR A 222 -7.26 3.58 -9.26
N PHE A 223 -8.48 3.15 -8.95
CA PHE A 223 -9.55 4.00 -8.47
C PHE A 223 -9.66 3.91 -6.95
N PHE A 224 -9.81 5.04 -6.27
CA PHE A 224 -10.25 5.10 -4.88
C PHE A 224 -11.76 5.28 -4.85
N ILE A 225 -12.47 4.32 -4.24
CA ILE A 225 -13.92 4.19 -4.33
C ILE A 225 -14.52 4.21 -2.92
N GLN A 226 -15.59 4.98 -2.75
CA GLN A 226 -16.49 4.90 -1.62
C GLN A 226 -17.70 4.01 -1.97
N ASP A 227 -17.93 2.98 -1.16
CA ASP A 227 -19.11 2.12 -1.21
C ASP A 227 -19.86 2.21 0.14
N TRP A 228 -21.14 1.81 0.16
CA TRP A 228 -21.91 1.70 1.39
C TRP A 228 -21.79 0.30 1.99
N GLY A 229 -21.09 0.18 3.11
CA GLY A 229 -21.05 -0.99 3.96
C GLY A 229 -22.18 -0.98 5.00
N LYS A 230 -22.14 -1.95 5.92
CA LYS A 230 -23.08 -2.06 7.03
C LYS A 230 -22.31 -2.22 8.34
N LYS A 231 -22.75 -1.53 9.40
CA LYS A 231 -22.24 -1.66 10.77
C LYS A 231 -23.40 -1.97 11.71
N THR A 232 -23.18 -2.95 12.60
CA THR A 232 -24.12 -3.30 13.66
C THR A 232 -23.76 -2.51 14.91
N TYR A 233 -24.72 -1.76 15.42
CA TYR A 233 -24.64 -1.01 16.67
C TYR A 233 -25.38 -1.78 17.76
N HIS A 234 -24.92 -1.64 19.00
CA HIS A 234 -25.47 -2.37 20.14
C HIS A 234 -25.92 -1.41 21.23
N GLY A 235 -27.07 -1.70 21.82
CA GLY A 235 -27.65 -0.98 22.92
C GLY A 235 -27.96 -1.89 24.09
N GLN A 236 -28.09 -1.31 25.27
CA GLN A 236 -28.46 -2.05 26.47
C GLN A 236 -29.37 -1.24 27.38
N LEU A 237 -30.26 -1.93 28.07
CA LEU A 237 -31.17 -1.35 29.07
C LEU A 237 -31.19 -2.25 30.29
N VAL A 238 -30.90 -1.70 31.47
CA VAL A 238 -31.02 -2.42 32.73
C VAL A 238 -32.43 -2.24 33.27
N ILE A 239 -33.15 -3.33 33.45
CA ILE A 239 -34.49 -3.38 34.06
C ILE A 239 -34.40 -4.02 35.44
N SER A 240 -35.31 -3.66 36.34
CA SER A 240 -35.42 -4.30 37.65
C SER A 240 -36.87 -4.41 38.08
N TRP A 241 -37.24 -5.57 38.65
CA TRP A 241 -38.59 -5.85 39.12
C TRP A 241 -38.56 -6.64 40.42
N VAL A 242 -39.67 -6.63 41.15
CA VAL A 242 -39.82 -7.39 42.41
C VAL A 242 -40.63 -8.64 42.13
N GLU A 243 -40.08 -9.81 42.43
CA GLU A 243 -40.80 -11.08 42.36
C GLU A 243 -41.09 -11.63 43.77
N ARG A 244 -42.30 -12.17 43.94
CA ARG A 244 -42.71 -12.89 45.15
C ARG A 244 -42.35 -14.36 45.00
N TYR A 245 -41.65 -14.92 45.98
CA TYR A 245 -41.32 -16.34 46.02
C TYR A 245 -41.64 -16.91 47.41
N ARG A 246 -41.85 -18.22 47.50
CA ARG A 246 -41.96 -18.90 48.80
C ARG A 246 -40.59 -19.42 49.22
N ASP A 247 -40.19 -19.15 50.45
CA ASP A 247 -38.98 -19.72 51.03
C ASP A 247 -39.16 -21.21 51.37
N SER A 248 -38.09 -21.88 51.77
CA SER A 248 -38.11 -23.31 52.17
C SER A 248 -39.05 -23.59 53.35
N ASN A 249 -39.48 -22.55 54.08
CA ASN A 249 -40.36 -22.63 55.23
C ASN A 249 -41.81 -22.24 54.87
N GLY A 250 -42.12 -22.05 53.57
CA GLY A 250 -43.46 -21.76 53.06
C GLY A 250 -43.90 -20.30 53.16
N ASN A 251 -43.07 -19.41 53.70
CA ASN A 251 -43.39 -17.99 53.87
C ASN A 251 -43.21 -17.21 52.56
N LEU A 252 -44.13 -16.30 52.28
CA LEU A 252 -44.05 -15.42 51.12
C LEU A 252 -42.98 -14.35 51.37
N ARG A 253 -41.96 -14.28 50.52
CA ARG A 253 -40.93 -13.24 50.53
C ARG A 253 -40.85 -12.55 49.17
N THR A 254 -40.30 -11.34 49.17
CA THR A 254 -40.01 -10.57 47.96
C THR A 254 -38.51 -10.49 47.75
N ARG A 255 -38.06 -10.59 46.50
CA ARG A 255 -36.69 -10.24 46.12
C ARG A 255 -36.69 -9.34 44.89
N THR A 256 -35.76 -8.40 44.84
CA THR A 256 -35.52 -7.59 43.65
C THR A 256 -34.66 -8.38 42.68
N ARG A 257 -35.11 -8.47 41.43
CA ARG A 257 -34.35 -8.99 40.28
C ARG A 257 -33.94 -7.83 39.39
N THR A 258 -32.78 -8.00 38.76
CA THR A 258 -32.25 -7.06 37.77
C THR A 258 -31.83 -7.86 36.55
N GLN A 259 -32.09 -7.34 35.36
CA GLN A 259 -31.68 -7.93 34.08
C GLN A 259 -31.17 -6.84 33.14
N THR A 260 -30.11 -7.11 32.40
CA THR A 260 -29.68 -6.28 31.28
C THR A 260 -30.25 -6.84 29.99
N LEU A 261 -31.08 -6.05 29.31
CA LEU A 261 -31.58 -6.33 27.96
C LEU A 261 -30.58 -5.81 26.94
N HIS A 262 -30.39 -6.56 25.85
CA HIS A 262 -29.49 -6.20 24.76
C HIS A 262 -30.29 -6.08 23.46
N ALA A 263 -29.97 -5.06 22.66
CA ALA A 263 -30.53 -4.88 21.33
C ALA A 263 -29.43 -4.49 20.34
N SER A 264 -29.71 -4.64 19.05
CA SER A 264 -28.83 -4.18 17.98
C SER A 264 -29.59 -3.65 16.78
N VAL A 265 -28.98 -2.70 16.07
CA VAL A 265 -29.48 -2.19 14.78
C VAL A 265 -28.34 -2.17 13.77
N THR A 266 -28.64 -2.49 12.51
CA THR A 266 -27.66 -2.49 11.42
C THR A 266 -27.89 -1.27 10.54
N LYS A 267 -26.87 -0.41 10.41
CA LYS A 267 -26.96 0.87 9.69
C LYS A 267 -25.87 0.99 8.62
N PRO A 268 -26.13 1.74 7.53
CA PRO A 268 -25.14 1.93 6.47
C PRO A 268 -23.96 2.76 6.97
N ILE A 269 -22.76 2.42 6.50
CA ILE A 269 -21.53 3.19 6.76
C ILE A 269 -20.74 3.39 5.47
N PRO A 270 -20.05 4.51 5.26
CA PRO A 270 -19.14 4.66 4.12
C PRO A 270 -17.91 3.76 4.34
N VAL A 271 -17.58 2.96 3.34
CA VAL A 271 -16.40 2.10 3.29
C VAL A 271 -15.60 2.48 2.06
N TYR A 272 -14.27 2.48 2.20
CA TYR A 272 -13.37 2.91 1.15
C TYR A 272 -12.49 1.75 0.71
N ARG A 273 -12.25 1.64 -0.60
CA ARG A 273 -11.34 0.64 -1.17
C ARG A 273 -10.64 1.19 -2.40
N LYS A 274 -9.53 0.55 -2.76
CA LYS A 274 -8.88 0.75 -4.05
C LYS A 274 -9.33 -0.33 -5.03
N GLU A 275 -9.42 0.02 -6.31
CA GLU A 275 -9.70 -0.91 -7.39
C GLU A 275 -8.76 -0.66 -8.56
N THR A 276 -7.89 -1.62 -8.84
CA THR A 276 -6.94 -1.56 -9.95
C THR A 276 -7.46 -2.32 -11.16
N LYS A 277 -7.32 -1.73 -12.34
CA LYS A 277 -7.70 -2.32 -13.63
C LYS A 277 -6.62 -2.07 -14.68
N LEU A 278 -6.38 -3.08 -15.51
CA LEU A 278 -5.75 -2.90 -16.81
C LEU A 278 -6.84 -2.76 -17.87
N ILE A 279 -6.84 -1.66 -18.60
CA ILE A 279 -7.76 -1.36 -19.69
C ILE A 279 -6.95 -1.32 -20.98
N MET A 280 -7.33 -2.09 -22.00
CA MET A 280 -6.65 -2.11 -23.30
C MET A 280 -7.64 -1.89 -24.43
N GLY A 281 -7.33 -0.95 -25.33
CA GLY A 281 -8.04 -0.75 -26.58
C GLY A 281 -7.51 -1.69 -27.66
N ASN A 282 -8.39 -2.47 -28.30
CA ASN A 282 -8.02 -3.28 -29.45
C ASN A 282 -9.18 -3.38 -30.46
N GLU A 283 -8.88 -3.34 -31.75
CA GLU A 283 -9.90 -3.32 -32.81
C GLU A 283 -10.44 -4.71 -33.17
N ALA A 284 -9.81 -5.79 -32.71
CA ALA A 284 -10.25 -7.14 -33.01
C ALA A 284 -11.54 -7.49 -32.25
N ALA A 285 -12.47 -8.14 -32.96
CA ALA A 285 -13.81 -8.45 -32.47
C ALA A 285 -14.52 -7.21 -31.90
N PRO A 286 -14.80 -6.17 -32.72
CA PRO A 286 -15.27 -4.88 -32.24
C PRO A 286 -16.73 -4.89 -31.78
N ASN A 287 -17.51 -5.92 -32.11
CA ASN A 287 -18.93 -6.02 -31.73
C ASN A 287 -19.15 -6.95 -30.55
N LEU A 288 -18.15 -7.76 -30.19
CA LEU A 288 -18.22 -8.71 -29.09
C LEU A 288 -18.14 -8.04 -27.72
N SER A 289 -19.04 -8.44 -26.83
CA SER A 289 -18.97 -8.24 -25.40
C SER A 289 -19.17 -9.57 -24.68
N PHE A 290 -18.41 -9.80 -23.61
CA PHE A 290 -18.58 -10.94 -22.69
C PHE A 290 -17.97 -10.62 -21.32
N SER A 291 -18.30 -11.41 -20.32
CA SER A 291 -17.63 -11.39 -19.02
C SER A 291 -17.16 -12.77 -18.59
N ARG A 292 -15.90 -12.81 -18.19
CA ARG A 292 -15.29 -13.93 -17.49
C ARG A 292 -15.08 -13.51 -16.04
N LEU A 293 -15.56 -14.36 -15.14
CA LEU A 293 -15.21 -14.32 -13.72
C LEU A 293 -14.25 -15.48 -13.43
N LYS A 294 -13.59 -15.43 -12.28
CA LYS A 294 -12.75 -16.52 -11.81
C LYS A 294 -13.59 -17.79 -11.67
N SER A 295 -13.12 -18.90 -12.21
CA SER A 295 -13.80 -20.19 -12.10
C SER A 295 -13.69 -20.80 -10.70
N GLY A 296 -12.75 -20.30 -9.90
CA GLY A 296 -12.41 -20.85 -8.59
C GLY A 296 -11.46 -22.04 -8.70
N ALA A 297 -10.72 -22.18 -9.81
CA ALA A 297 -9.74 -23.26 -10.01
C ALA A 297 -8.47 -23.07 -9.17
N GLN A 298 -8.19 -21.84 -8.72
CA GLN A 298 -7.04 -21.51 -7.88
C GLN A 298 -7.00 -22.39 -6.62
N GLY A 299 -5.84 -22.98 -6.31
CA GLY A 299 -5.62 -23.80 -5.12
C GLY A 299 -6.23 -25.22 -5.17
N LYS A 300 -6.79 -25.64 -6.31
CA LYS A 300 -7.38 -26.98 -6.47
C LYS A 300 -6.43 -27.96 -7.15
N SER A 301 -6.54 -29.24 -6.77
CA SER A 301 -5.82 -30.31 -7.47
C SER A 301 -6.43 -30.61 -8.83
N GLU A 302 -5.66 -31.26 -9.71
CA GLU A 302 -6.11 -31.63 -11.06
C GLU A 302 -7.43 -32.42 -11.05
N LYS A 303 -7.55 -33.41 -10.15
CA LYS A 303 -8.79 -34.19 -9.97
C LYS A 303 -9.99 -33.32 -9.54
N GLN A 304 -9.76 -32.29 -8.74
CA GLN A 304 -10.83 -31.37 -8.34
C GLN A 304 -11.26 -30.46 -9.51
N ILE A 305 -10.30 -30.02 -10.32
CA ILE A 305 -10.54 -29.25 -11.55
C ILE A 305 -11.34 -30.09 -12.55
N ASP A 306 -10.96 -31.35 -12.79
CA ASP A 306 -11.69 -32.25 -13.69
C ASP A 306 -13.16 -32.45 -13.26
N ASN A 307 -13.40 -32.58 -11.95
CA ASN A 307 -14.75 -32.67 -11.41
C ASN A 307 -15.56 -31.38 -11.64
N MET A 308 -14.93 -30.21 -11.52
CA MET A 308 -15.56 -28.92 -11.84
C MET A 308 -15.90 -28.84 -13.33
N VAL A 309 -14.96 -29.17 -14.21
CA VAL A 309 -15.16 -29.19 -15.67
C VAL A 309 -16.32 -30.12 -16.03
N ASN A 310 -16.38 -31.31 -15.46
CA ASN A 310 -17.47 -32.25 -15.71
C ASN A 310 -18.84 -31.74 -15.24
N LYS A 311 -18.87 -31.04 -14.10
CA LYS A 311 -20.11 -30.43 -13.59
C LYS A 311 -20.55 -29.28 -14.49
N GLU A 312 -19.64 -28.39 -14.85
CA GLU A 312 -19.93 -27.19 -15.61
C GLU A 312 -20.30 -27.50 -17.06
N SER A 313 -19.59 -28.45 -17.68
CA SER A 313 -19.93 -28.98 -19.01
C SER A 313 -21.39 -29.43 -19.12
N LYS A 314 -21.93 -30.09 -18.08
CA LYS A 314 -23.36 -30.50 -18.04
C LYS A 314 -24.31 -29.31 -17.94
N GLN A 315 -23.90 -28.20 -17.31
CA GLN A 315 -24.70 -26.97 -17.23
C GLN A 315 -24.70 -26.25 -18.57
N LEU A 316 -23.54 -26.14 -19.21
CA LEU A 316 -23.37 -25.56 -20.55
C LEU A 316 -24.17 -26.33 -21.60
N ASP A 317 -24.23 -27.66 -21.52
CA ASP A 317 -25.08 -28.46 -22.42
C ASP A 317 -26.57 -28.17 -22.26
N LYS A 318 -27.02 -27.95 -21.02
CA LYS A 318 -28.41 -27.53 -20.74
C LYS A 318 -28.67 -26.12 -21.27
N MET A 319 -27.70 -25.21 -21.14
CA MET A 319 -27.79 -23.85 -21.66
C MET A 319 -27.86 -23.84 -23.19
N ALA A 320 -26.98 -24.59 -23.87
CA ALA A 320 -26.99 -24.74 -25.33
C ALA A 320 -28.32 -25.30 -25.84
N LYS A 321 -28.88 -26.33 -25.20
CA LYS A 321 -30.21 -26.87 -25.56
C LYS A 321 -31.32 -25.82 -25.39
N LYS A 322 -31.31 -25.06 -24.29
CA LYS A 322 -32.26 -23.96 -24.06
C LYS A 322 -32.09 -22.84 -25.09
N ALA A 323 -30.85 -22.56 -25.50
CA ALA A 323 -30.56 -21.52 -26.45
C ALA A 323 -31.16 -21.81 -27.83
N VAL A 324 -31.04 -23.06 -28.29
CA VAL A 324 -31.69 -23.55 -29.51
C VAL A 324 -33.22 -23.43 -29.40
N MET A 325 -33.81 -23.83 -28.27
CA MET A 325 -35.26 -23.73 -28.04
C MET A 325 -35.78 -22.29 -28.04
N LYS A 326 -35.00 -21.36 -27.46
CA LYS A 326 -35.35 -19.94 -27.34
C LYS A 326 -34.86 -19.08 -28.51
N GLN A 327 -34.22 -19.70 -29.51
CA GLN A 327 -33.55 -19.01 -30.62
C GLN A 327 -32.59 -17.90 -30.17
N THR A 328 -31.93 -18.09 -29.02
CA THR A 328 -30.86 -17.19 -28.57
C THR A 328 -29.55 -17.60 -29.24
N GLY A 329 -28.75 -16.66 -29.72
CA GLY A 329 -27.55 -16.91 -30.54
C GLY A 329 -26.36 -17.61 -29.87
N TYR A 330 -26.51 -18.16 -28.67
CA TYR A 330 -25.43 -18.85 -27.94
C TYR A 330 -25.12 -20.23 -28.55
N THR A 331 -23.84 -20.47 -28.88
CA THR A 331 -23.36 -21.79 -29.32
C THR A 331 -22.09 -22.17 -28.56
N ARG A 332 -21.99 -23.40 -28.07
CA ARG A 332 -20.82 -23.87 -27.32
C ARG A 332 -19.62 -24.17 -28.23
N ILE A 333 -18.39 -23.82 -27.85
CA ILE A 333 -17.16 -24.27 -28.51
C ILE A 333 -16.89 -25.74 -28.16
N GLY A 334 -16.28 -26.49 -29.08
CA GLY A 334 -16.03 -27.93 -28.89
C GLY A 334 -15.02 -28.30 -27.81
N ASN A 335 -14.23 -27.35 -27.31
CA ASN A 335 -13.29 -27.56 -26.22
C ASN A 335 -13.98 -27.40 -24.86
N ASN A 336 -14.38 -28.53 -24.28
CA ASN A 336 -15.13 -28.57 -23.04
C ASN A 336 -14.37 -28.03 -21.84
N GLU A 337 -13.05 -28.28 -21.77
CA GLU A 337 -12.21 -27.81 -20.65
C GLU A 337 -12.12 -26.28 -20.67
N PHE A 338 -11.82 -25.70 -21.85
CA PHE A 338 -11.78 -24.25 -22.01
C PHE A 338 -13.14 -23.60 -21.68
N GLU A 339 -14.24 -24.05 -22.30
CA GLU A 339 -15.57 -23.46 -22.06
C GLU A 339 -15.96 -23.51 -20.57
N SER A 340 -15.63 -24.61 -19.88
CA SER A 340 -15.95 -24.77 -18.46
C SER A 340 -15.10 -23.90 -17.53
N LEU A 341 -13.82 -23.69 -17.86
CA LEU A 341 -12.87 -22.95 -17.03
C LEU A 341 -12.85 -21.45 -17.34
N PHE A 342 -13.05 -21.07 -18.59
CA PHE A 342 -13.02 -19.68 -19.02
C PHE A 342 -14.33 -18.97 -18.74
N GLY A 343 -15.48 -19.63 -18.91
CA GLY A 343 -16.80 -19.01 -18.85
C GLY A 343 -17.08 -18.14 -20.09
N GLY A 344 -17.61 -16.92 -19.89
CA GLY A 344 -18.02 -16.06 -21.01
C GLY A 344 -19.35 -16.48 -21.64
N GLU A 345 -20.27 -16.97 -20.81
CA GLU A 345 -21.60 -17.44 -21.23
C GLU A 345 -22.54 -16.30 -21.63
N ASP A 346 -22.28 -15.09 -21.15
CA ASP A 346 -23.02 -13.85 -21.44
C ASP A 346 -22.58 -13.17 -22.75
N ARG A 347 -21.82 -13.88 -23.59
CA ARG A 347 -21.33 -13.37 -24.88
C ARG A 347 -22.45 -13.02 -25.84
N ASP A 348 -22.31 -11.90 -26.55
CA ASP A 348 -23.33 -11.37 -27.47
C ASP A 348 -23.04 -11.61 -28.97
N ASN A 349 -21.82 -12.02 -29.34
CA ASN A 349 -21.41 -12.29 -30.72
C ASN A 349 -20.57 -13.56 -30.86
N GLU A 350 -21.22 -14.66 -31.25
CA GLU A 350 -20.59 -15.97 -31.27
C GLU A 350 -19.48 -16.13 -32.32
N MET A 351 -19.63 -15.48 -33.48
CA MET A 351 -18.64 -15.52 -34.55
C MET A 351 -17.34 -14.83 -34.13
N GLU A 352 -17.46 -13.63 -33.55
CA GLU A 352 -16.31 -12.88 -33.06
C GLU A 352 -15.68 -13.53 -31.82
N PHE A 353 -16.47 -14.20 -30.97
CA PHE A 353 -15.93 -14.94 -29.83
C PHE A 353 -15.01 -16.09 -30.30
N ARG A 354 -15.46 -16.89 -31.28
CA ARG A 354 -14.65 -17.96 -31.88
C ARG A 354 -13.42 -17.45 -32.62
N LEU A 355 -13.51 -16.25 -33.20
CA LEU A 355 -12.39 -15.59 -33.87
C LEU A 355 -11.27 -15.23 -32.87
N LEU A 356 -11.60 -14.77 -31.66
CA LEU A 356 -10.61 -14.46 -30.61
C LEU A 356 -10.03 -15.73 -30.00
N PHE A 357 -10.89 -16.67 -29.61
CA PHE A 357 -10.49 -17.87 -28.86
C PHE A 357 -10.14 -19.03 -29.80
N THR A 358 -9.07 -18.84 -30.58
CA THR A 358 -8.47 -19.89 -31.41
C THR A 358 -7.97 -21.07 -30.57
N PRO A 359 -7.68 -22.25 -31.15
CA PRO A 359 -7.16 -23.38 -30.38
C PRO A 359 -5.93 -23.06 -29.51
N LEU A 360 -5.03 -22.21 -30.01
CA LEU A 360 -3.87 -21.74 -29.25
C LEU A 360 -4.28 -20.85 -28.07
N ALA A 361 -5.21 -19.91 -28.29
CA ALA A 361 -5.72 -19.08 -27.20
C ALA A 361 -6.37 -19.92 -26.10
N GLN A 362 -7.20 -20.90 -26.49
CA GLN A 362 -7.85 -21.82 -25.55
C GLN A 362 -6.82 -22.58 -24.70
N GLN A 363 -5.75 -23.09 -25.32
CA GLN A 363 -4.67 -23.77 -24.60
C GLN A 363 -3.95 -22.84 -23.63
N ASN A 364 -3.64 -21.61 -24.05
CA ASN A 364 -3.01 -20.62 -23.17
C ASN A 364 -3.86 -20.30 -21.95
N PHE A 365 -5.17 -20.09 -22.14
CA PHE A 365 -6.08 -19.83 -21.01
C PHE A 365 -6.22 -21.03 -20.08
N VAL A 366 -6.37 -22.25 -20.60
CA VAL A 366 -6.43 -23.46 -19.75
C VAL A 366 -5.15 -23.61 -18.93
N LYS A 367 -3.98 -23.42 -19.55
CA LYS A 367 -2.68 -23.45 -18.85
C LYS A 367 -2.60 -22.37 -17.76
N LEU A 368 -3.00 -21.12 -18.06
CA LEU A 368 -2.99 -20.03 -17.09
C LEU A 368 -3.90 -20.30 -15.89
N ILE A 369 -5.14 -20.70 -16.16
CA ILE A 369 -6.15 -20.97 -15.11
C ILE A 369 -5.73 -22.12 -14.20
N LYS A 370 -5.08 -23.15 -14.75
CA LYS A 370 -4.58 -24.30 -13.99
C LYS A 370 -3.25 -24.03 -13.28
N SER A 371 -2.53 -22.97 -13.65
CA SER A 371 -1.28 -22.58 -12.98
C SER A 371 -1.58 -22.21 -11.52
N GLN A 372 -0.70 -22.61 -10.61
CA GLN A 372 -0.83 -22.23 -9.19
C GLN A 372 0.03 -21.02 -8.86
N GLU A 373 1.27 -21.04 -9.35
CA GLU A 373 2.27 -20.03 -9.08
C GLU A 373 2.57 -19.21 -10.34
N PRO A 374 2.89 -17.92 -10.18
CA PRO A 374 2.61 -17.08 -9.03
C PRO A 374 1.13 -16.67 -8.95
N TYR A 375 0.46 -16.51 -10.09
CA TYR A 375 -0.96 -16.15 -10.19
C TYR A 375 -1.61 -17.00 -11.29
N GLY A 376 -2.72 -17.67 -10.98
CA GLY A 376 -3.43 -18.58 -11.88
C GLY A 376 -4.81 -18.05 -12.28
N ASP A 377 -5.86 -18.65 -11.71
CA ASP A 377 -7.25 -18.23 -11.88
C ASP A 377 -7.63 -17.07 -10.95
N ASP A 378 -6.87 -16.00 -10.99
CA ASP A 378 -7.00 -14.86 -10.07
C ASP A 378 -7.56 -13.59 -10.74
N PHE A 379 -7.92 -13.67 -12.02
CA PHE A 379 -8.37 -12.54 -12.83
C PHE A 379 -9.81 -12.68 -13.30
N SER A 380 -10.46 -11.54 -13.52
CA SER A 380 -11.70 -11.39 -14.27
C SER A 380 -11.40 -10.64 -15.56
N PHE A 381 -12.07 -11.01 -16.65
CA PHE A 381 -11.87 -10.41 -17.96
C PHE A 381 -13.20 -9.97 -18.54
N TYR A 382 -13.33 -8.67 -18.76
CA TYR A 382 -14.50 -8.07 -19.41
C TYR A 382 -14.09 -7.53 -20.77
N LYS A 383 -14.74 -8.00 -21.83
CA LYS A 383 -14.69 -7.34 -23.13
C LYS A 383 -15.98 -6.56 -23.33
N ARG A 384 -15.85 -5.29 -23.71
CA ARG A 384 -16.96 -4.40 -24.06
C ARG A 384 -16.61 -3.79 -25.40
N LYS A 385 -17.04 -4.44 -26.49
CA LYS A 385 -16.66 -4.06 -27.85
C LYS A 385 -15.14 -4.00 -27.99
N LYS A 386 -14.58 -2.82 -28.29
CA LYS A 386 -13.14 -2.61 -28.49
C LYS A 386 -12.33 -2.44 -27.20
N ILE A 387 -12.98 -2.31 -26.05
CA ILE A 387 -12.31 -2.19 -24.74
C ILE A 387 -12.23 -3.55 -24.06
N ASN A 388 -11.04 -3.88 -23.59
CA ASN A 388 -10.75 -5.06 -22.79
C ASN A 388 -10.33 -4.60 -21.39
N VAL A 389 -10.91 -5.20 -20.35
CA VAL A 389 -10.62 -4.86 -18.96
C VAL A 389 -10.23 -6.12 -18.20
N ILE A 390 -9.03 -6.13 -17.64
CA ILE A 390 -8.56 -7.14 -16.70
C ILE A 390 -8.62 -6.56 -15.29
N LYS A 391 -9.17 -7.37 -14.38
CA LYS A 391 -9.17 -7.10 -12.94
C LYS A 391 -8.69 -8.37 -12.22
N SER A 392 -7.49 -8.33 -11.67
CA SER A 392 -6.89 -9.43 -10.92
C SER A 392 -6.86 -9.16 -9.42
N ASP A 393 -6.80 -10.22 -8.62
CA ASP A 393 -6.68 -10.10 -7.16
C ASP A 393 -5.31 -9.57 -6.73
N HIS A 394 -4.24 -9.99 -7.40
CA HIS A 394 -2.90 -9.51 -7.09
C HIS A 394 -2.78 -7.99 -7.26
N SER A 395 -3.33 -7.43 -8.34
CA SER A 395 -3.28 -5.98 -8.59
C SER A 395 -4.14 -5.15 -7.64
N GLN A 396 -5.09 -5.76 -6.91
CA GLN A 396 -5.84 -5.04 -5.87
C GLN A 396 -5.02 -4.82 -4.59
N ARG A 397 -3.96 -5.62 -4.40
CA ARG A 397 -3.10 -5.61 -3.20
C ARG A 397 -1.76 -4.95 -3.45
N PHE A 398 -1.36 -4.83 -4.71
CA PHE A 398 -0.14 -4.16 -5.14
C PHE A 398 -0.36 -2.67 -5.43
N SER A 399 0.65 -1.84 -5.17
CA SER A 399 0.62 -0.40 -5.44
C SER A 399 1.57 -0.04 -6.57
N TYR A 400 1.04 0.33 -7.74
CA TYR A 400 1.82 0.68 -8.93
C TYR A 400 2.45 2.10 -8.93
N LEU A 401 2.19 2.92 -7.90
CA LEU A 401 2.65 4.32 -7.87
C LEU A 401 4.18 4.48 -7.87
N CYS A 402 4.95 3.48 -7.42
CA CYS A 402 6.42 3.53 -7.31
C CYS A 402 6.91 4.75 -6.51
N ASN A 403 6.33 4.99 -5.33
CA ASN A 403 6.67 6.15 -4.52
C ASN A 403 8.14 6.05 -4.04
N PRO A 404 9.04 6.99 -4.42
CA PRO A 404 10.46 6.98 -4.04
C PRO A 404 10.71 6.87 -2.54
N ALA A 405 9.78 7.38 -1.71
CA ALA A 405 9.87 7.30 -0.25
C ALA A 405 9.96 5.85 0.27
N MET A 406 9.51 4.86 -0.51
CA MET A 406 9.56 3.46 -0.12
C MET A 406 10.97 2.84 -0.19
N PHE A 407 11.87 3.44 -0.97
CA PHE A 407 13.25 2.97 -1.14
C PHE A 407 14.23 3.65 -0.19
N ILE A 408 13.84 4.80 0.38
CA ILE A 408 14.69 5.59 1.27
C ILE A 408 15.16 4.75 2.47
N SER A 409 16.47 4.73 2.69
CA SER A 409 17.11 3.96 3.76
C SER A 409 18.44 4.59 4.16
N ASN A 410 18.90 4.31 5.38
CA ASN A 410 20.26 4.60 5.83
C ASN A 410 21.21 3.40 5.69
N SER A 411 20.68 2.23 5.28
CA SER A 411 21.41 0.98 5.05
C SER A 411 21.36 0.62 3.57
N TYR A 412 22.52 0.39 2.96
CA TYR A 412 22.66 -0.06 1.57
C TYR A 412 21.90 -1.37 1.32
N GLU A 413 22.08 -2.37 2.19
CA GLU A 413 21.44 -3.69 2.02
C GLU A 413 19.91 -3.58 2.09
N ASP A 414 19.40 -2.76 3.02
CA ASP A 414 17.95 -2.54 3.14
C ASP A 414 17.40 -1.77 1.93
N ALA A 415 18.14 -0.79 1.41
CA ALA A 415 17.76 -0.05 0.20
C ALA A 415 17.69 -0.99 -1.01
N LYS A 416 18.69 -1.87 -1.16
CA LYS A 416 18.76 -2.87 -2.23
C LYS A 416 17.59 -3.83 -2.17
N ILE A 417 17.33 -4.43 -1.00
CA ILE A 417 16.21 -5.36 -0.82
C ILE A 417 14.87 -4.69 -1.12
N LYS A 418 14.63 -3.47 -0.61
CA LYS A 418 13.40 -2.72 -0.88
C LYS A 418 13.20 -2.43 -2.36
N PHE A 419 14.25 -1.94 -3.03
CA PHE A 419 14.20 -1.60 -4.45
C PHE A 419 14.00 -2.84 -5.32
N GLU A 420 14.84 -3.86 -5.15
CA GLU A 420 14.79 -5.08 -5.94
C GLU A 420 13.46 -5.83 -5.73
N SER A 421 12.99 -5.96 -4.49
CA SER A 421 11.73 -6.67 -4.21
C SER A 421 10.55 -5.96 -4.85
N TYR A 422 10.45 -4.63 -4.70
CA TYR A 422 9.36 -3.86 -5.27
C TYR A 422 9.37 -3.88 -6.81
N CYS A 423 10.52 -3.66 -7.45
CA CYS A 423 10.59 -3.64 -8.92
C CYS A 423 10.26 -5.00 -9.52
N ASN A 424 10.76 -6.09 -8.91
CA ASN A 424 10.41 -7.44 -9.35
C ASN A 424 8.91 -7.74 -9.17
N GLU A 425 8.31 -7.37 -8.04
CA GLU A 425 6.87 -7.54 -7.80
C GLU A 425 6.03 -6.66 -8.74
N TYR A 426 6.49 -5.43 -9.04
CA TYR A 426 5.86 -4.52 -10.01
C TYR A 426 5.76 -5.18 -11.38
N PHE A 427 6.88 -5.68 -11.91
CA PHE A 427 6.90 -6.31 -13.23
C PHE A 427 6.10 -7.60 -13.25
N GLN A 428 6.24 -8.45 -12.21
CA GLN A 428 5.46 -9.67 -12.07
C GLN A 428 3.96 -9.38 -12.10
N SER A 429 3.48 -8.48 -11.24
CA SER A 429 2.06 -8.12 -11.15
C SER A 429 1.55 -7.53 -12.47
N MET A 430 2.28 -6.57 -13.03
CA MET A 430 1.91 -5.94 -14.30
C MET A 430 1.86 -6.95 -15.46
N TYR A 431 2.88 -7.80 -15.59
CA TYR A 431 2.95 -8.76 -16.69
C TYR A 431 1.82 -9.79 -16.60
N TYR A 432 1.48 -10.27 -15.40
CA TYR A 432 0.38 -11.22 -15.21
C TYR A 432 -0.99 -10.64 -15.57
N ASP A 433 -1.21 -9.34 -15.38
CA ASP A 433 -2.40 -8.66 -15.90
C ASP A 433 -2.44 -8.64 -17.45
N PHE A 434 -1.28 -8.61 -18.11
CA PHE A 434 -1.19 -8.68 -19.57
C PHE A 434 -1.34 -10.11 -20.12
N ILE A 435 -0.97 -11.17 -19.39
CA ILE A 435 -1.00 -12.56 -19.89
C ILE A 435 -2.37 -12.93 -20.49
N PRO A 436 -3.54 -12.64 -19.87
CA PRO A 436 -4.84 -12.90 -20.47
C PRO A 436 -5.02 -12.25 -21.85
N LEU A 437 -4.54 -11.02 -22.02
CA LEU A 437 -4.68 -10.27 -23.27
C LEU A 437 -3.70 -10.80 -24.33
N LEU A 438 -2.46 -11.06 -23.93
CA LEU A 438 -1.43 -11.65 -24.80
C LEU A 438 -1.76 -13.09 -25.20
N SER A 439 -2.54 -13.81 -24.39
CA SER A 439 -2.98 -15.17 -24.71
C SER A 439 -3.89 -15.25 -25.94
N ILE A 440 -4.42 -14.11 -26.42
CA ILE A 440 -5.24 -14.00 -27.63
C ILE A 440 -4.34 -13.60 -28.81
N PRO A 441 -4.01 -14.52 -29.75
CA PRO A 441 -3.10 -14.24 -30.85
C PRO A 441 -3.55 -13.08 -31.73
N LEU A 442 -4.87 -12.91 -31.90
CA LEU A 442 -5.43 -11.85 -32.73
C LEU A 442 -5.11 -10.45 -32.21
N TYR A 443 -5.02 -10.28 -30.88
CA TYR A 443 -4.62 -8.99 -30.28
C TYR A 443 -3.16 -8.63 -30.57
N GLN A 444 -2.31 -9.63 -30.80
CA GLN A 444 -0.92 -9.41 -31.20
C GLN A 444 -0.77 -9.03 -32.67
N GLN A 445 -1.68 -9.53 -33.52
CA GLN A 445 -1.65 -9.30 -34.98
C GLN A 445 -2.29 -7.98 -35.38
N TYR A 446 -3.36 -7.58 -34.68
CA TYR A 446 -4.05 -6.31 -34.92
C TYR A 446 -3.37 -5.20 -34.13
N LYS A 447 -2.43 -4.51 -34.79
CA LYS A 447 -1.90 -3.24 -34.32
C LYS A 447 -2.96 -2.15 -34.52
N SER A 448 -3.02 -1.18 -33.61
CA SER A 448 -3.82 0.03 -33.83
C SER A 448 -3.36 0.71 -35.12
N ARG A 449 -4.31 1.15 -35.95
CA ARG A 449 -4.01 2.06 -37.05
C ARG A 449 -3.55 3.39 -36.49
N ASP A 450 -2.60 4.04 -37.16
CA ASP A 450 -2.14 5.37 -36.76
C ASP A 450 -3.34 6.32 -36.66
N TYR A 451 -3.59 6.78 -35.43
CA TYR A 451 -4.64 7.75 -35.17
C TYR A 451 -4.12 9.13 -35.57
N ILE A 452 -4.71 9.72 -36.63
CA ILE A 452 -4.38 11.08 -37.02
C ILE A 452 -4.97 12.01 -35.96
N TYR A 453 -4.12 12.47 -35.04
CA TYR A 453 -4.49 13.37 -33.97
C TYR A 453 -4.99 14.69 -34.54
N GLN A 454 -6.25 15.01 -34.25
CA GLN A 454 -6.72 16.39 -34.33
C GLN A 454 -6.45 16.97 -32.95
N ASN A 455 -5.51 17.92 -32.80
CA ASN A 455 -5.18 18.61 -31.55
C ASN A 455 -6.43 19.26 -30.93
N SER A 456 -7.25 18.45 -30.26
CA SER A 456 -8.62 18.80 -29.89
C SER A 456 -8.89 18.58 -28.40
N SER A 457 -7.89 18.12 -27.65
CA SER A 457 -7.99 18.08 -26.18
C SER A 457 -8.15 19.50 -25.64
N PRO A 458 -9.19 19.78 -24.84
CA PRO A 458 -9.40 21.09 -24.25
C PRO A 458 -8.40 21.42 -23.13
N SER A 459 -7.78 20.41 -22.51
CA SER A 459 -6.84 20.52 -21.39
C SER A 459 -5.43 20.06 -21.78
N ASN A 460 -4.42 20.59 -21.07
CA ASN A 460 -3.01 20.22 -21.24
C ASN A 460 -2.70 18.88 -20.55
N VAL A 461 -3.38 18.58 -19.44
CA VAL A 461 -3.27 17.35 -18.65
C VAL A 461 -4.63 16.64 -18.67
N THR A 462 -4.64 15.30 -18.64
CA THR A 462 -5.89 14.54 -18.68
C THR A 462 -6.66 14.64 -17.37
N THR A 463 -7.98 14.48 -17.43
CA THR A 463 -8.86 14.47 -16.25
C THR A 463 -8.47 13.40 -15.22
N TYR A 464 -7.94 12.26 -15.70
CA TYR A 464 -7.38 11.20 -14.85
C TYR A 464 -6.18 11.71 -14.06
N GLU A 465 -5.23 12.36 -14.73
CA GLU A 465 -4.03 12.91 -14.10
C GLU A 465 -4.36 14.09 -13.16
N HIS A 466 -5.38 14.90 -13.48
CA HIS A 466 -5.90 15.90 -12.55
C HIS A 466 -6.33 15.27 -11.22
N GLU A 467 -7.09 14.16 -11.26
CA GLU A 467 -7.49 13.44 -10.05
C GLU A 467 -6.30 12.80 -9.34
N VAL A 468 -5.33 12.23 -10.06
CA VAL A 468 -4.15 11.64 -9.44
C VAL A 468 -3.33 12.69 -8.70
N MET A 469 -3.16 13.88 -9.28
CA MET A 469 -2.51 15.00 -8.60
C MET A 469 -3.31 15.51 -7.40
N ALA A 470 -4.64 15.59 -7.50
CA ALA A 470 -5.49 15.96 -6.37
C ALA A 470 -5.38 14.95 -5.20
N ASN A 471 -5.30 13.64 -5.50
CA ASN A 471 -5.15 12.59 -4.48
C ASN A 471 -3.73 12.50 -3.88
N ALA A 472 -2.74 13.20 -4.45
CA ALA A 472 -1.38 13.23 -3.93
C ALA A 472 -1.20 14.17 -2.72
N PHE A 473 -2.09 15.16 -2.59
CA PHE A 473 -2.11 16.04 -1.43
C PHE A 473 -2.66 15.35 -0.18
N ASP A 474 -2.25 15.81 1.00
CA ASP A 474 -2.86 15.39 2.25
C ASP A 474 -4.35 15.78 2.27
N GLN A 475 -5.22 14.79 2.48
CA GLN A 475 -6.67 15.00 2.55
C GLN A 475 -7.06 16.02 3.62
N SER A 476 -6.27 16.19 4.68
CA SER A 476 -6.54 17.18 5.73
C SER A 476 -6.61 18.62 5.20
N ALA A 477 -5.90 18.94 4.12
CA ALA A 477 -5.95 20.25 3.46
C ALA A 477 -7.22 20.45 2.61
N LEU A 478 -7.73 19.36 2.05
CA LEU A 478 -8.82 19.36 1.05
C LEU A 478 -10.20 19.10 1.66
N LEU A 479 -10.27 18.38 2.79
CA LEU A 479 -11.52 17.99 3.41
C LEU A 479 -12.29 19.16 4.04
N HIS A 480 -13.61 19.03 4.06
CA HIS A 480 -14.47 19.94 4.80
C HIS A 480 -14.15 19.83 6.31
N PRO A 481 -14.12 20.95 7.09
CA PRO A 481 -13.75 20.93 8.51
C PRO A 481 -14.57 19.97 9.38
N ASN A 482 -15.84 19.76 9.03
CA ASN A 482 -16.75 18.85 9.73
C ASN A 482 -16.65 17.38 9.27
N SER A 483 -15.78 17.05 8.31
CA SER A 483 -15.63 15.68 7.84
C SER A 483 -15.16 14.75 8.97
N LYS A 484 -15.73 13.56 9.01
CA LYS A 484 -15.37 12.46 9.92
C LYS A 484 -14.91 11.22 9.16
N THR A 485 -14.81 11.31 7.83
CA THR A 485 -14.42 10.22 6.95
C THR A 485 -13.35 10.65 5.95
N GLN A 486 -12.78 9.70 5.22
CA GLN A 486 -11.94 9.99 4.05
C GLN A 486 -12.75 10.71 2.96
N GLY A 487 -12.04 11.41 2.08
CA GLY A 487 -12.63 12.15 0.97
C GLY A 487 -12.38 11.49 -0.39
N ILE A 488 -13.38 11.56 -1.27
CA ILE A 488 -13.19 11.30 -2.70
C ILE A 488 -12.89 12.64 -3.39
N MET A 489 -11.69 12.76 -3.98
CA MET A 489 -11.24 13.96 -4.67
C MET A 489 -11.65 13.91 -6.15
N LYS A 490 -12.70 14.66 -6.50
CA LYS A 490 -13.14 14.82 -7.88
C LYS A 490 -12.63 16.13 -8.45
N THR A 491 -12.27 16.13 -9.73
CA THR A 491 -11.78 17.32 -10.40
C THR A 491 -12.76 17.79 -11.48
N SER A 492 -12.84 19.11 -11.65
CA SER A 492 -13.46 19.74 -12.80
C SER A 492 -12.48 20.72 -13.43
N PHE A 493 -12.27 20.58 -14.72
CA PHE A 493 -11.43 21.47 -15.50
C PHE A 493 -12.14 22.80 -15.75
N ASN A 494 -11.50 23.92 -15.40
CA ASN A 494 -12.09 25.25 -15.53
C ASN A 494 -11.56 25.99 -16.77
N GLY A 495 -10.31 25.72 -17.18
CA GLY A 495 -9.67 26.37 -18.31
C GLY A 495 -8.15 26.19 -18.32
N ARG A 496 -7.50 26.67 -19.38
CA ARG A 496 -6.04 26.68 -19.51
C ARG A 496 -5.47 28.03 -19.10
N ASN A 497 -4.35 27.99 -18.40
CA ASN A 497 -3.46 29.11 -18.14
C ASN A 497 -2.14 28.83 -18.84
N LEU A 498 -2.07 29.10 -20.16
CA LEU A 498 -0.93 28.76 -21.02
C LEU A 498 -0.62 27.26 -21.01
N LYS A 499 0.50 26.84 -20.41
CA LYS A 499 0.95 25.44 -20.28
C LYS A 499 0.34 24.72 -19.07
N ALA A 500 -0.34 25.44 -18.18
CA ALA A 500 -1.00 24.89 -17.01
C ALA A 500 -2.52 24.78 -17.21
N ASP A 501 -3.15 23.91 -16.43
CA ASP A 501 -4.59 23.77 -16.32
C ASP A 501 -5.07 24.27 -14.96
N ASN A 502 -6.13 25.08 -14.97
CA ASN A 502 -6.88 25.47 -13.79
C ASN A 502 -7.96 24.45 -13.50
N VAL A 503 -7.93 23.88 -12.30
CA VAL A 503 -8.77 22.75 -11.90
C VAL A 503 -9.39 23.01 -10.53
N THR A 504 -10.70 22.79 -10.40
CA THR A 504 -11.37 22.75 -9.09
C THR A 504 -11.40 21.33 -8.56
N ILE A 505 -10.90 21.12 -7.36
CA ILE A 505 -11.02 19.87 -6.60
C ILE A 505 -12.28 19.98 -5.73
N THR A 506 -13.23 19.07 -5.89
CA THR A 506 -14.36 18.87 -4.98
C THR A 506 -14.10 17.63 -4.12
N ALA A 507 -13.86 17.82 -2.83
CA ALA A 507 -13.64 16.77 -1.86
C ALA A 507 -14.98 16.30 -1.26
N HIS A 508 -15.48 15.13 -1.68
CA HIS A 508 -16.72 14.55 -1.16
C HIS A 508 -16.44 13.66 0.06
N SER A 509 -17.07 13.94 1.20
CA SER A 509 -16.87 13.20 2.45
C SER A 509 -18.14 13.20 3.31
N PHE A 510 -18.10 12.62 4.51
CA PHE A 510 -19.25 12.53 5.39
C PHE A 510 -18.94 13.07 6.79
N THR A 511 -19.90 13.81 7.35
CA THR A 511 -19.95 14.09 8.79
C THR A 511 -20.85 13.07 9.50
N THR A 512 -20.81 13.01 10.83
CA THR A 512 -21.60 12.07 11.63
C THR A 512 -22.55 12.79 12.57
N VAL A 513 -23.80 12.35 12.61
CA VAL A 513 -24.81 12.79 13.59
C VAL A 513 -25.24 11.60 14.42
N GLU A 514 -25.11 11.69 15.73
CA GLU A 514 -25.56 10.63 16.64
C GLU A 514 -27.09 10.55 16.66
N ARG A 515 -27.63 9.34 16.51
CA ARG A 515 -29.06 9.01 16.53
C ARG A 515 -29.30 7.93 17.57
N VAL A 516 -30.53 7.86 18.06
CA VAL A 516 -31.00 6.77 18.95
C VAL A 516 -32.16 6.08 18.28
N GLU A 517 -32.10 4.75 18.20
CA GLU A 517 -33.21 3.91 17.80
C GLU A 517 -33.63 3.02 18.97
N TYR A 518 -34.93 2.97 19.24
CA TYR A 518 -35.48 2.16 20.32
C TYR A 518 -35.97 0.83 19.76
N VAL A 519 -35.40 -0.27 20.28
CA VAL A 519 -35.75 -1.63 19.87
C VAL A 519 -36.56 -2.29 20.98
N SER A 520 -37.71 -2.84 20.64
CA SER A 520 -38.58 -3.52 21.59
C SER A 520 -38.03 -4.90 21.94
N VAL A 521 -37.69 -5.12 23.21
CA VAL A 521 -37.14 -6.38 23.74
C VAL A 521 -37.96 -6.85 24.93
N HIS A 522 -38.29 -8.13 24.98
CA HIS A 522 -39.04 -8.71 26.09
C HIS A 522 -38.15 -8.89 27.33
N GLY A 523 -38.58 -8.35 28.46
CA GLY A 523 -37.91 -8.46 29.76
C GLY A 523 -38.36 -9.68 30.55
N GLY A 524 -37.52 -10.15 31.46
CA GLY A 524 -37.82 -11.22 32.40
C GLY A 524 -38.88 -10.84 33.45
N ASP A 525 -39.29 -9.58 33.48
CA ASP A 525 -40.46 -9.08 34.20
C ASP A 525 -41.79 -9.31 33.46
N GLY A 526 -41.74 -9.84 32.23
CA GLY A 526 -42.90 -10.12 31.39
C GLY A 526 -43.39 -8.91 30.56
N LEU A 527 -42.67 -7.78 30.59
CA LEU A 527 -43.02 -6.57 29.84
C LEU A 527 -42.12 -6.38 28.61
N MET A 528 -42.60 -5.63 27.63
CA MET A 528 -41.78 -5.16 26.51
C MET A 528 -41.09 -3.86 26.89
N HIS A 529 -39.77 -3.80 26.71
CA HIS A 529 -38.96 -2.62 27.02
C HIS A 529 -38.32 -2.07 25.75
N GLN A 530 -38.18 -0.74 25.70
CA GLN A 530 -37.57 -0.04 24.58
C GLN A 530 -36.08 0.15 24.85
N VAL A 531 -35.25 -0.74 24.32
CA VAL A 531 -33.80 -0.68 24.50
C VAL A 531 -33.22 0.38 23.56
N PRO A 532 -32.57 1.44 24.06
CA PRO A 532 -31.97 2.46 23.22
C PRO A 532 -30.68 1.92 22.57
N VAL A 533 -30.57 2.07 21.26
CA VAL A 533 -29.37 1.76 20.48
C VAL A 533 -28.86 3.04 19.82
N HIS A 534 -27.73 3.54 20.30
CA HIS A 534 -27.06 4.72 19.73
C HIS A 534 -26.29 4.34 18.46
N TRP A 535 -26.43 5.13 17.40
CA TRP A 535 -25.76 4.89 16.12
C TRP A 535 -25.43 6.19 15.40
N ASP A 536 -24.41 6.16 14.54
CA ASP A 536 -23.96 7.33 13.78
C ASP A 536 -24.59 7.35 12.39
N GLU A 537 -25.33 8.42 12.08
CA GLU A 537 -25.82 8.73 10.73
C GLU A 537 -24.77 9.53 9.95
N TYR A 538 -24.42 9.06 8.76
CA TYR A 538 -23.42 9.70 7.90
C TYR A 538 -24.11 10.63 6.90
N LEU A 539 -23.83 11.94 6.99
CA LEU A 539 -24.40 12.97 6.12
C LEU A 539 -23.31 13.55 5.19
N PRO A 540 -23.57 13.70 3.89
CA PRO A 540 -22.57 14.17 2.94
C PRO A 540 -22.19 15.62 3.21
N VAL A 541 -20.89 15.91 3.13
CA VAL A 541 -20.30 17.24 3.17
C VAL A 541 -19.25 17.36 2.08
N GLN A 542 -19.07 18.55 1.53
CA GLN A 542 -18.10 18.80 0.47
C GLN A 542 -17.35 20.10 0.69
N LYS A 543 -16.13 20.16 0.17
CA LYS A 543 -15.31 21.38 0.10
C LYS A 543 -14.69 21.49 -1.28
N GLN A 544 -14.67 22.69 -1.82
CA GLN A 544 -13.97 23.00 -3.07
C GLN A 544 -12.63 23.66 -2.77
N THR A 545 -11.60 23.29 -3.52
CA THR A 545 -10.25 23.88 -3.47
C THR A 545 -9.73 24.00 -4.89
N ASN A 546 -9.11 25.12 -5.26
CA ASN A 546 -8.54 25.29 -6.60
C ASN A 546 -7.10 24.78 -6.67
N MET A 547 -6.70 24.30 -7.85
CA MET A 547 -5.38 23.76 -8.14
C MET A 547 -4.93 24.21 -9.53
N GLU A 548 -3.66 24.59 -9.66
CA GLU A 548 -2.99 24.65 -10.97
C GLU A 548 -2.18 23.36 -11.16
N VAL A 549 -2.22 22.79 -12.36
CA VAL A 549 -1.45 21.60 -12.71
C VAL A 549 -0.80 21.75 -14.08
N LYS A 550 0.44 21.33 -14.21
CA LYS A 550 1.17 21.34 -15.48
C LYS A 550 2.10 20.15 -15.61
N GLU A 551 2.48 19.87 -16.84
CA GLU A 551 3.58 18.96 -17.13
C GLU A 551 4.91 19.68 -16.88
N GLU A 552 5.79 19.02 -16.13
CA GLU A 552 7.13 19.47 -15.76
C GLU A 552 8.08 18.29 -15.97
N ARG A 553 8.62 18.16 -17.19
CA ARG A 553 9.38 16.99 -17.67
C ARG A 553 10.79 16.94 -17.11
N THR A 554 10.90 16.76 -15.80
CA THR A 554 12.16 16.64 -15.08
C THR A 554 12.20 15.34 -14.26
N ASN A 555 13.33 15.02 -13.65
CA ASN A 555 13.41 13.90 -12.71
C ASN A 555 13.24 14.41 -11.27
N ARG A 556 12.91 13.53 -10.33
CA ARG A 556 12.72 13.93 -8.93
C ARG A 556 13.94 14.63 -8.33
N SER A 557 15.15 14.16 -8.62
CA SER A 557 16.38 14.74 -8.06
C SER A 557 16.56 16.17 -8.53
N ASP A 558 16.41 16.41 -9.82
CA ASP A 558 16.52 17.73 -10.45
C ASP A 558 15.42 18.66 -9.94
N PHE A 559 14.17 18.16 -9.84
CA PHE A 559 13.09 18.93 -9.23
C PHE A 559 13.42 19.36 -7.79
N ILE A 560 13.98 18.46 -6.97
CA ILE A 560 14.37 18.79 -5.59
C ILE A 560 15.43 19.90 -5.55
N ASP A 561 16.38 19.90 -6.50
CA ASP A 561 17.41 20.94 -6.58
C ASP A 561 16.82 22.31 -6.91
N HIS A 562 15.82 22.35 -7.78
CA HIS A 562 15.21 23.59 -8.29
C HIS A 562 13.94 24.01 -7.54
N ALA A 563 13.42 23.18 -6.63
CA ALA A 563 12.24 23.50 -5.84
C ALA A 563 12.44 24.74 -4.94
N ASN A 564 13.68 25.18 -4.72
CA ASN A 564 14.02 26.40 -3.98
C ASN A 564 14.32 27.60 -4.90
N ASP A 565 14.07 27.50 -6.21
CA ASP A 565 14.25 28.61 -7.14
C ASP A 565 13.41 29.82 -6.71
N ALA A 566 13.99 31.01 -6.85
CA ALA A 566 13.39 32.25 -6.37
C ALA A 566 12.01 32.52 -7.01
N ASP A 567 11.89 32.25 -8.32
CA ASP A 567 10.64 32.45 -9.06
C ASP A 567 9.54 31.50 -8.60
N PHE A 568 9.87 30.23 -8.37
CA PHE A 568 8.92 29.24 -7.89
C PHE A 568 8.52 29.51 -6.44
N THR A 569 9.47 29.86 -5.57
CA THR A 569 9.21 30.25 -4.18
C THR A 569 8.31 31.48 -4.11
N SER A 570 8.58 32.49 -4.93
CA SER A 570 7.75 33.70 -5.05
C SER A 570 6.31 33.38 -5.52
N PHE A 571 6.17 32.44 -6.46
CA PHE A 571 4.86 31.94 -6.86
C PHE A 571 4.14 31.23 -5.71
N LEU A 572 4.81 30.34 -4.97
CA LEU A 572 4.22 29.65 -3.82
C LEU A 572 3.75 30.63 -2.75
N ASP A 573 4.56 31.63 -2.40
CA ASP A 573 4.20 32.63 -1.39
C ASP A 573 2.98 33.47 -1.81
N SER A 574 2.91 33.85 -3.08
CA SER A 574 1.83 34.67 -3.61
C SER A 574 0.53 33.88 -3.80
N ALA A 575 0.56 32.73 -4.46
CA ALA A 575 -0.62 32.01 -4.94
C ALA A 575 -0.97 30.75 -4.15
N SER A 576 0.00 30.07 -3.51
CA SER A 576 -0.24 28.74 -2.95
C SER A 576 -0.94 28.77 -1.60
N LEU A 577 -1.88 27.84 -1.40
CA LEU A 577 -2.48 27.54 -0.11
C LEU A 577 -1.42 26.92 0.81
N LYS A 578 -0.83 27.73 1.70
CA LYS A 578 0.21 27.32 2.67
C LYS A 578 1.48 26.73 2.02
N GLY A 579 1.81 27.12 0.79
CA GLY A 579 2.96 26.58 0.06
C GLY A 579 2.82 25.10 -0.32
N LEU A 580 1.60 24.57 -0.37
CA LEU A 580 1.34 23.17 -0.70
C LEU A 580 1.45 22.93 -2.22
N PHE A 581 2.42 22.10 -2.59
CA PHE A 581 2.59 21.58 -3.94
C PHE A 581 2.86 20.07 -3.92
N SER A 582 2.67 19.43 -5.07
CA SER A 582 2.96 18.02 -5.29
C SER A 582 3.65 17.84 -6.64
N TYR A 583 4.72 17.06 -6.65
CA TYR A 583 5.43 16.66 -7.85
C TYR A 583 5.50 15.13 -7.93
N GLN A 584 5.07 14.55 -9.05
CA GLN A 584 5.19 13.12 -9.32
C GLN A 584 5.04 12.85 -10.81
N ARG A 585 5.79 11.88 -11.36
CA ARG A 585 5.68 11.41 -12.76
C ARG A 585 5.66 12.55 -13.80
N GLY A 586 6.55 13.54 -13.62
CA GLY A 586 6.65 14.67 -14.53
C GLY A 586 5.46 15.63 -14.49
N LEU A 587 4.64 15.60 -13.43
CA LEU A 587 3.53 16.53 -13.22
C LEU A 587 3.76 17.32 -11.94
N LEU A 588 3.55 18.63 -12.02
CA LEU A 588 3.58 19.56 -10.89
C LEU A 588 2.18 20.12 -10.67
N ALA A 589 1.71 20.04 -9.43
CA ALA A 589 0.46 20.64 -9.00
C ALA A 589 0.65 21.54 -7.77
N VAL A 590 -0.09 22.64 -7.71
CA VAL A 590 -0.07 23.57 -6.58
C VAL A 590 -1.50 23.85 -6.15
N LEU A 591 -1.80 23.70 -4.85
CA LEU A 591 -3.08 24.13 -4.30
C LEU A 591 -3.08 25.64 -4.17
N LEU A 592 -4.17 26.29 -4.57
CA LEU A 592 -4.29 27.74 -4.63
C LEU A 592 -5.08 28.30 -3.46
N LYS A 593 -4.80 29.57 -3.12
CA LYS A 593 -5.71 30.39 -2.30
C LYS A 593 -7.00 30.68 -3.08
N ASP A 594 -8.07 31.05 -2.37
CA ASP A 594 -9.38 31.28 -3.00
C ASP A 594 -9.36 32.47 -3.97
N GLU A 595 -8.51 33.48 -3.72
CA GLU A 595 -8.34 34.66 -4.57
C GLU A 595 -6.90 34.73 -5.11
N VAL A 596 -6.70 34.34 -6.37
CA VAL A 596 -5.42 34.49 -7.09
C VAL A 596 -5.66 35.24 -8.40
N ASN A 597 -4.85 36.28 -8.65
CA ASN A 597 -4.93 37.07 -9.87
C ASN A 597 -4.52 36.21 -11.09
N PRO A 598 -5.27 36.27 -12.22
CA PRO A 598 -4.88 35.62 -13.48
C PRO A 598 -3.43 35.85 -13.93
N THR A 599 -2.87 37.04 -13.71
CA THR A 599 -1.47 37.31 -14.07
C THR A 599 -0.50 36.48 -13.23
N THR A 600 -0.79 36.28 -11.95
CA THR A 600 0.00 35.40 -11.07
C THR A 600 -0.11 33.94 -11.49
N LEU A 601 -1.30 33.49 -11.91
CA LEU A 601 -1.49 32.13 -12.44
C LEU A 601 -0.68 31.88 -13.71
N ASN A 602 -0.57 32.88 -14.60
CA ASN A 602 0.27 32.76 -15.79
C ASN A 602 1.76 32.58 -15.47
N ASN A 603 2.25 33.11 -14.35
CA ASN A 603 3.64 32.92 -13.94
C ASN A 603 3.98 31.46 -13.64
N PHE A 604 3.00 30.67 -13.18
CA PHE A 604 3.20 29.24 -12.92
C PHE A 604 3.66 28.47 -14.16
N SER A 605 3.11 28.81 -15.32
CA SER A 605 3.50 28.21 -16.60
C SER A 605 4.97 28.45 -16.99
N ASN A 606 5.60 29.49 -16.44
CA ASN A 606 6.98 29.87 -16.75
C ASN A 606 7.99 29.49 -15.65
N CYS A 607 7.52 29.08 -14.46
CA CYS A 607 8.41 28.59 -13.40
C CYS A 607 9.04 27.25 -13.82
N LEU A 608 10.31 27.02 -13.47
CA LEU A 608 11.01 25.72 -13.64
C LEU A 608 11.20 25.23 -15.09
N THR A 609 10.85 26.02 -16.12
CA THR A 609 10.84 25.57 -17.53
C THR A 609 12.22 25.43 -18.20
N SER A 610 13.31 25.77 -17.53
CA SER A 610 14.68 25.75 -18.10
C SER A 610 15.34 24.38 -18.11
N PHE A 611 14.66 23.33 -17.64
CA PHE A 611 15.27 22.03 -17.32
C PHE A 611 14.54 20.84 -17.95
N GLU A 612 13.82 21.07 -19.06
CA GLU A 612 13.10 20.01 -19.79
C GLU A 612 14.09 18.93 -20.28
N ARG A 613 13.84 17.67 -19.89
CA ARG A 613 14.62 16.52 -20.37
C ARG A 613 14.37 16.27 -21.87
N PRO A 614 15.39 16.00 -22.70
CA PRO A 614 15.20 15.49 -24.05
C PRO A 614 14.50 14.12 -24.03
N LEU A 615 13.70 13.83 -25.07
CA LEU A 615 12.85 12.63 -25.20
C LEU A 615 13.58 11.25 -25.13
N ASP A 616 14.92 11.20 -25.13
CA ASP A 616 15.69 9.98 -25.42
C ASP A 616 16.64 9.50 -24.30
N GLU A 617 16.77 10.22 -23.18
CA GLU A 617 17.67 9.80 -22.09
C GLU A 617 16.96 8.88 -21.08
N THR A 618 16.63 7.66 -21.49
CA THR A 618 16.36 6.58 -20.53
C THR A 618 17.09 5.29 -20.92
N LEU A 619 17.93 4.80 -19.99
CA LEU A 619 18.59 3.49 -19.96
C LEU A 619 19.81 3.24 -20.87
N SER A 620 20.17 4.10 -21.82
CA SER A 620 21.39 3.92 -22.65
C SER A 620 22.70 4.13 -21.90
N ASP A 621 22.69 4.87 -20.79
CA ASP A 621 23.92 5.39 -20.16
C ASP A 621 24.54 4.47 -19.11
N PHE A 622 24.01 3.27 -18.96
CA PHE A 622 24.66 2.24 -18.14
C PHE A 622 25.31 1.25 -19.11
N ASP A 623 26.61 1.41 -19.33
CA ASP A 623 27.40 0.47 -20.13
C ASP A 623 27.30 -0.93 -19.50
N ASP A 624 26.42 -1.76 -20.09
CA ASP A 624 26.10 -3.11 -19.63
C ASP A 624 27.35 -4.01 -19.55
N SER A 625 28.45 -3.66 -20.24
CA SER A 625 29.65 -4.51 -20.34
C SER A 625 30.56 -4.43 -19.11
N GLU A 626 30.74 -3.25 -18.52
CA GLU A 626 31.64 -3.04 -17.37
C GLU A 626 30.95 -3.46 -16.06
N LEU A 627 29.65 -3.18 -15.93
CA LEU A 627 28.82 -3.56 -14.78
C LEU A 627 28.61 -5.07 -14.67
N LYS A 628 28.39 -5.78 -15.79
CA LYS A 628 28.33 -7.25 -15.79
C LYS A 628 29.63 -7.86 -15.25
N ASN A 629 30.79 -7.36 -15.70
CA ASN A 629 32.09 -7.85 -15.24
C ASN A 629 32.37 -7.58 -13.74
N LYS A 630 31.84 -6.50 -13.16
CA LYS A 630 31.91 -6.25 -11.71
C LYS A 630 30.98 -7.18 -10.91
N LEU A 631 29.72 -7.32 -11.34
CA LEU A 631 28.74 -8.21 -10.69
C LEU A 631 29.19 -9.68 -10.68
N PHE A 632 29.73 -10.18 -11.80
CA PHE A 632 30.28 -11.54 -11.86
C PHE A 632 31.49 -11.74 -10.91
N LYS A 633 32.28 -10.69 -10.65
CA LYS A 633 33.39 -10.78 -9.69
C LYS A 633 32.90 -10.81 -8.25
N ASP A 634 31.92 -9.99 -7.90
CA ASP A 634 31.37 -9.92 -6.53
C ASP A 634 30.55 -11.18 -6.18
N ASP A 635 29.79 -11.76 -7.12
CA ASP A 635 29.05 -13.01 -6.90
C ASP A 635 29.98 -14.23 -6.78
N VAL A 636 31.07 -14.28 -7.57
CA VAL A 636 32.09 -15.34 -7.44
C VAL A 636 32.84 -15.19 -6.11
N LEU A 637 33.12 -13.96 -5.65
CA LEU A 637 33.76 -13.72 -4.35
C LEU A 637 32.84 -14.13 -3.19
N ASN A 638 31.53 -13.82 -3.28
CA ASN A 638 30.55 -14.18 -2.25
C ASN A 638 30.25 -15.69 -2.20
N GLN A 639 30.14 -16.37 -3.34
CA GLN A 639 30.01 -17.83 -3.37
C GLN A 639 31.27 -18.54 -2.88
N THR A 640 32.46 -17.98 -3.14
CA THR A 640 33.72 -18.54 -2.63
C THR A 640 33.82 -18.37 -1.11
N ILE A 641 33.33 -17.26 -0.54
CA ILE A 641 33.30 -17.03 0.91
C ILE A 641 32.32 -17.99 1.62
N ASP A 642 31.19 -18.32 1.01
CA ASP A 642 30.23 -19.26 1.59
C ASP A 642 30.70 -20.73 1.49
N ILE A 643 31.39 -21.10 0.40
CA ILE A 643 32.03 -22.43 0.29
C ILE A 643 33.19 -22.58 1.29
N VAL A 644 33.97 -21.52 1.55
CA VAL A 644 35.04 -21.55 2.56
C VAL A 644 34.47 -21.63 3.98
N LYS A 645 33.32 -21.01 4.27
CA LYS A 645 32.65 -21.11 5.59
C LYS A 645 32.03 -22.47 5.87
N ASP A 646 31.59 -23.19 4.85
CA ASP A 646 31.05 -24.55 5.01
C ASP A 646 32.16 -25.62 5.13
N ILE A 647 33.33 -25.40 4.51
CA ILE A 647 34.51 -26.27 4.69
C ILE A 647 35.13 -26.13 6.09
N ASP A 648 35.04 -24.94 6.72
CA ASP A 648 35.55 -24.70 8.08
C ASP A 648 34.62 -25.22 9.18
N LYS A 649 33.35 -25.54 8.85
CA LYS A 649 32.39 -26.19 9.76
C LYS A 649 32.43 -27.71 9.72
N SER A 650 33.02 -28.33 8.70
CA SER A 650 33.15 -29.78 8.60
C SER A 650 34.45 -30.34 9.22
N ASN A 651 35.32 -29.49 9.77
CA ASN A 651 36.61 -29.88 10.38
C ASN A 651 36.74 -29.48 11.87
N LYS A 652 35.63 -29.42 12.62
CA LYS A 652 35.63 -29.36 14.09
C LYS A 652 34.76 -30.43 14.72
#